data_AF-A0A2Y9MZK6-F1
#
_entry.id   AF-A0A2Y9MZK6-F1
#
_cell.length_a   1.000
_cell.length_b   1.000
_cell.length_c   1.000
_cell.angle_alpha   90.00
_cell.angle_beta   90.00
_cell.angle_gamma   90.00
#
_symmetry.space_group_name_H-M   'P 1'
#
loop_
_entity.id
_entity.type
_entity.pdbx_description
1 polymer ?
#
loop_
_entity_poly.entity_id
_entity_poly.type
_entity_poly.pdbx_seq_one_letter_code
_entity_poly.pdbx_strand_id
1 'polypeptide(L)'
;MELKAEEEEVGGVQPVSIQAFASSSTLHGLAHIFSYERLSLKRALWALCFLGSLAVLLCVCTERVQYYFHYHHVTKLDEVAASQLTFPAVTLCNLNEFRFSQVSKNDLYHAGELLALLNNRYEIPDTQMADEKQLEILQDKANFRSFKPKPFNMREFYDRAGHDIRDMLLSCHFRGEVCSAEDFKVVGDRVAYYLSYPHVTLLDEVATTELAFPAVTLCNTNAVRLSQLSYPDLLYLAPMLGLDESDDPGVPLAPPGPEAFSGEPFNLHRFYNRSCHRLEDMLLYCSYCGGPCGPHNFSVVFTRYGKCYTFNSGRDGRPRLKTMKGGTGNGLEIMLDIQQDEYLPVWGETDETSFEAGIKVQIHSQDEPPFIDQLGFGVAPGFQTFVACQEQRLIYLPPPWGTCKAVTMDLDFFDSYSITACRIDCETRYLVENCNCRMVHMPGDAPYCTPEQYKECADPALDFLVEKDQEYCVCEMPCNLTRYGKELSMVKIPSKASAKYLAKKFNKSEQYIGENILVLDIFFEVLNYETIEQKKAYEIAGLLGDIGGQMGLFIGASILTVLELFDYAYEVIKHKLCRRGKCQKEAKRSSADKGVALSLDDVKRHNPCESLRGHPAGMTYAANILPHHPARGTFEDFTC
;
A
#
# COMPACT_ATOMS: atom_id res chain seq x y z
N MET A 1 -65.32 47.99 18.57
CA MET A 1 -65.32 49.06 17.56
C MET A 1 -64.25 48.66 16.56
N GLU A 2 -64.71 48.22 15.41
CA GLU A 2 -63.94 47.49 14.39
C GLU A 2 -62.75 48.32 13.91
N LEU A 3 -61.55 47.74 13.99
CA LEU A 3 -60.38 48.24 13.27
C LEU A 3 -60.66 48.06 11.77
N LYS A 4 -61.04 49.17 11.12
CA LYS A 4 -61.02 49.28 9.67
C LYS A 4 -59.59 49.01 9.20
N ALA A 5 -59.42 47.90 8.51
CA ALA A 5 -58.28 47.67 7.65
C ALA A 5 -58.23 48.80 6.62
N GLU A 6 -57.11 49.50 6.55
CA GLU A 6 -56.76 50.31 5.38
C GLU A 6 -56.62 49.34 4.21
N GLU A 7 -57.59 49.36 3.29
CA GLU A 7 -57.43 48.77 1.97
C GLU A 7 -56.33 49.57 1.26
N GLU A 8 -55.09 49.05 1.29
CA GLU A 8 -54.10 49.40 0.28
C GLU A 8 -54.73 49.09 -1.08
N GLU A 9 -55.01 50.14 -1.85
CA GLU A 9 -55.21 50.03 -3.28
C GLU A 9 -54.00 49.31 -3.85
N VAL A 10 -54.15 48.01 -4.11
CA VAL A 10 -53.23 47.24 -4.95
C VAL A 10 -53.35 47.84 -6.34
N GLY A 11 -52.59 48.92 -6.56
CA GLY A 11 -52.20 49.37 -7.88
C GLY A 11 -51.69 48.14 -8.60
N GLY A 12 -52.43 47.74 -9.65
CA GLY A 12 -52.11 46.55 -10.41
C GLY A 12 -50.77 46.76 -11.08
N VAL A 13 -49.67 46.39 -10.42
CA VAL A 13 -48.37 46.23 -11.04
C VAL A 13 -48.57 45.13 -12.07
N GLN A 14 -48.78 45.55 -13.33
CA GLN A 14 -48.73 44.63 -14.44
C GLN A 14 -47.32 44.04 -14.46
N PRO A 15 -47.19 42.70 -14.57
CA PRO A 15 -45.87 42.10 -14.65
C PRO A 15 -45.13 42.72 -15.83
N VAL A 16 -43.84 43.00 -15.62
CA VAL A 16 -42.95 43.49 -16.68
C VAL A 16 -43.11 42.58 -17.90
N SER A 17 -43.25 43.16 -19.09
CA SER A 17 -43.46 42.36 -20.30
C SER A 17 -42.23 41.46 -20.53
N ILE A 18 -42.44 40.26 -21.10
CA ILE A 18 -41.34 39.32 -21.38
C ILE A 18 -40.22 39.94 -22.22
N GLN A 19 -40.56 40.94 -23.05
CA GLN A 19 -39.62 41.69 -23.88
C GLN A 19 -38.77 42.66 -23.04
N ALA A 20 -39.39 43.34 -22.07
CA ALA A 20 -38.68 44.22 -21.15
C ALA A 20 -37.78 43.42 -20.21
N PHE A 21 -38.24 42.29 -19.68
CA PHE A 21 -37.41 41.37 -18.89
C PHE A 21 -36.25 40.79 -19.69
N ALA A 22 -36.51 40.32 -20.92
CA ALA A 22 -35.46 39.76 -21.78
C ALA A 22 -34.41 40.80 -22.20
N SER A 23 -34.76 42.09 -22.20
CA SER A 23 -33.81 43.18 -22.49
C SER A 23 -32.95 43.58 -21.28
N SER A 24 -33.40 43.31 -20.05
CA SER A 24 -32.66 43.59 -18.82
C SER A 24 -31.93 42.36 -18.26
N SER A 25 -32.26 41.16 -18.75
CA SER A 25 -31.72 39.90 -18.25
C SER A 25 -30.25 39.72 -18.61
N THR A 26 -29.53 39.03 -17.73
CA THR A 26 -28.12 38.65 -17.90
C THR A 26 -27.89 37.49 -18.88
N LEU A 27 -28.96 36.87 -19.42
CA LEU A 27 -28.88 35.80 -20.42
C LEU A 27 -28.50 36.32 -21.81
N HIS A 28 -27.34 35.94 -22.33
CA HIS A 28 -26.81 36.46 -23.60
C HIS A 28 -27.73 36.28 -24.82
N GLY A 29 -28.52 35.19 -24.87
CA GLY A 29 -29.39 34.91 -26.01
C GLY A 29 -30.79 35.54 -25.93
N LEU A 30 -31.25 35.93 -24.74
CA LEU A 30 -32.66 36.23 -24.51
C LEU A 30 -33.08 37.57 -25.15
N ALA A 31 -32.21 38.58 -25.09
CA ALA A 31 -32.44 39.90 -25.68
C ALA A 31 -32.63 39.85 -27.22
N HIS A 32 -31.90 38.95 -27.91
CA HIS A 32 -32.00 38.79 -29.36
C HIS A 32 -33.22 37.97 -29.80
N ILE A 33 -33.67 37.03 -28.96
CA ILE A 33 -34.89 36.25 -29.21
C ILE A 33 -36.13 37.12 -29.01
N PHE A 34 -36.16 37.96 -27.96
CA PHE A 34 -37.34 38.74 -27.55
C PHE A 34 -37.30 40.23 -27.95
N SER A 35 -36.61 40.59 -29.04
CA SER A 35 -36.60 41.96 -29.57
C SER A 35 -37.99 42.51 -29.97
N TYR A 36 -38.11 43.83 -30.04
CA TYR A 36 -39.35 44.53 -30.42
C TYR A 36 -39.69 44.45 -31.93
N GLU A 37 -38.84 43.83 -32.76
CA GLU A 37 -39.03 43.73 -34.22
C GLU A 37 -40.02 42.63 -34.65
N ARG A 38 -40.58 42.72 -35.87
CA ARG A 38 -41.45 41.67 -36.45
C ARG A 38 -40.71 40.33 -36.59
N LEU A 39 -41.47 39.23 -36.57
CA LEU A 39 -40.95 37.86 -36.66
C LEU A 39 -40.04 37.71 -37.90
N SER A 40 -38.76 37.43 -37.68
CA SER A 40 -37.73 37.38 -38.73
C SER A 40 -36.92 36.08 -38.66
N LEU A 41 -36.34 35.66 -39.80
CA LEU A 41 -35.43 34.51 -39.88
C LEU A 41 -34.29 34.59 -38.84
N LYS A 42 -33.85 35.80 -38.49
CA LYS A 42 -32.84 36.04 -37.46
C LYS A 42 -33.29 35.58 -36.07
N ARG A 43 -34.56 35.79 -35.69
CA ARG A 43 -35.09 35.34 -34.38
C ARG A 43 -35.17 33.83 -34.30
N ALA A 44 -35.54 33.18 -35.40
CA ALA A 44 -35.56 31.72 -35.49
C ALA A 44 -34.15 31.13 -35.36
N LEU A 45 -33.15 31.75 -36.01
CA LEU A 45 -31.74 31.33 -35.91
C LEU A 45 -31.21 31.49 -34.48
N TRP A 46 -31.44 32.64 -33.84
CA TRP A 46 -31.02 32.87 -32.45
C TRP A 46 -31.72 31.93 -31.46
N ALA A 47 -33.01 31.63 -31.66
CA ALA A 47 -33.73 30.66 -30.85
C ALA A 47 -33.17 29.25 -31.02
N LEU A 48 -32.84 28.83 -32.26
CA LEU A 48 -32.24 27.52 -32.53
C LEU A 48 -30.84 27.41 -31.90
N CYS A 49 -30.00 28.43 -32.04
CA CYS A 49 -28.67 28.48 -31.44
C CYS A 49 -28.73 28.47 -29.90
N PHE A 50 -29.67 29.23 -29.31
CA PHE A 50 -29.85 29.25 -27.85
C PHE A 50 -30.35 27.91 -27.32
N LEU A 51 -31.34 27.29 -27.96
CA LEU A 51 -31.82 25.96 -27.59
C LEU A 51 -30.75 24.89 -27.79
N GLY A 52 -29.97 24.97 -28.86
CA GLY A 52 -28.82 24.08 -29.09
C GLY A 52 -27.74 24.24 -28.01
N SER A 53 -27.40 25.48 -27.67
CA SER A 53 -26.44 25.79 -26.59
C SER A 53 -26.92 25.29 -25.23
N LEU A 54 -28.20 25.48 -24.91
CA LEU A 54 -28.83 24.96 -23.70
C LEU A 54 -28.85 23.43 -23.67
N ALA A 55 -29.15 22.77 -24.79
CA ALA A 55 -29.15 21.31 -24.87
C ALA A 55 -27.74 20.74 -24.63
N VAL A 56 -26.71 21.34 -25.26
CA VAL A 56 -25.31 20.93 -25.04
C VAL A 56 -24.91 21.16 -23.58
N LEU A 57 -25.23 22.33 -23.00
CA LEU A 57 -24.97 22.62 -21.59
C LEU A 57 -25.59 21.57 -20.67
N LEU A 58 -26.86 21.23 -20.86
CA LEU A 58 -27.56 20.22 -20.05
C LEU A 58 -26.92 18.84 -20.18
N CYS A 59 -26.52 18.44 -21.39
CA CYS A 59 -25.81 17.17 -21.60
C CYS A 59 -24.48 17.13 -20.84
N VAL A 60 -23.64 18.16 -20.99
CA VAL A 60 -22.30 18.18 -20.37
C VAL A 60 -22.40 18.33 -18.84
N CYS A 61 -23.32 19.14 -18.33
CA CYS A 61 -23.57 19.24 -16.89
C CYS A 61 -24.05 17.90 -16.31
N THR A 62 -24.95 17.19 -17.01
CA THR A 62 -25.42 15.86 -16.59
C THR A 62 -24.27 14.87 -16.56
N GLU A 63 -23.40 14.87 -17.58
CA GLU A 63 -22.20 14.03 -17.62
C GLU A 63 -21.26 14.31 -16.43
N ARG A 64 -21.00 15.58 -16.11
CA ARG A 64 -20.13 15.96 -14.99
C ARG A 64 -20.72 15.56 -13.64
N VAL A 65 -22.04 15.72 -13.46
CA VAL A 65 -22.74 15.28 -12.24
C VAL A 65 -22.71 13.75 -12.12
N GLN A 66 -22.94 13.02 -13.22
CA GLN A 66 -22.81 11.57 -13.22
C GLN A 66 -21.38 11.16 -12.86
N TYR A 67 -20.36 11.75 -13.49
CA TYR A 67 -18.95 11.47 -13.22
C TYR A 67 -18.59 11.71 -11.74
N TYR A 68 -19.12 12.77 -11.12
CA TYR A 68 -18.97 13.01 -9.69
C TYR A 68 -19.57 11.89 -8.82
N PHE A 69 -20.78 11.43 -9.15
CA PHE A 69 -21.45 10.33 -8.42
C PHE A 69 -20.84 8.95 -8.67
N HIS A 70 -19.91 8.80 -9.61
CA HIS A 70 -19.07 7.60 -9.73
C HIS A 70 -17.90 7.60 -8.73
N TYR A 71 -17.67 8.70 -7.99
CA TYR A 71 -16.66 8.81 -6.94
C TYR A 71 -15.26 8.33 -7.35
N HIS A 72 -14.81 8.73 -8.54
CA HIS A 72 -13.48 8.38 -9.04
C HIS A 72 -12.36 8.86 -8.11
N HIS A 73 -11.35 8.01 -7.93
CA HIS A 73 -10.11 8.32 -7.24
C HIS A 73 -8.93 7.96 -8.13
N VAL A 74 -7.79 8.60 -7.88
CA VAL A 74 -6.50 8.33 -8.52
C VAL A 74 -5.48 8.01 -7.45
N THR A 75 -4.51 7.16 -7.78
CA THR A 75 -3.42 6.84 -6.85
C THR A 75 -2.27 7.79 -7.11
N LYS A 76 -1.84 8.50 -6.07
CA LYS A 76 -0.61 9.29 -6.03
C LYS A 76 0.49 8.41 -5.46
N LEU A 77 1.58 8.28 -6.20
CA LEU A 77 2.78 7.57 -5.78
C LEU A 77 3.87 8.61 -5.60
N ASP A 78 4.30 8.82 -4.36
CA ASP A 78 5.43 9.69 -4.06
C ASP A 78 6.51 8.89 -3.34
N GLU A 79 7.76 9.20 -3.65
CA GLU A 79 8.93 8.61 -3.02
C GLU A 79 9.71 9.72 -2.34
N VAL A 80 9.75 9.72 -1.01
CA VAL A 80 10.27 10.86 -0.25
C VAL A 80 11.74 10.61 0.11
N ALA A 81 12.65 11.44 -0.41
CA ALA A 81 14.11 11.28 -0.33
C ALA A 81 14.84 12.48 0.34
N ALA A 82 16.16 12.36 0.60
CA ALA A 82 17.00 13.32 1.33
C ALA A 82 17.99 14.15 0.46
N SER A 83 18.48 15.27 1.02
CA SER A 83 18.91 16.51 0.35
C SER A 83 20.39 16.68 -0.10
N GLN A 84 21.20 15.62 -0.23
CA GLN A 84 22.42 15.67 -1.06
C GLN A 84 22.71 14.30 -1.69
N LEU A 85 22.69 14.26 -3.02
CA LEU A 85 22.99 13.10 -3.84
C LEU A 85 24.44 13.12 -4.32
N THR A 86 25.17 12.04 -4.01
CA THR A 86 26.50 11.76 -4.57
C THR A 86 26.36 10.81 -5.77
N PHE A 87 27.13 11.06 -6.82
CA PHE A 87 27.12 10.39 -8.12
C PHE A 87 27.09 8.84 -8.04
N PRO A 88 26.30 8.15 -8.89
CA PRO A 88 26.24 6.70 -8.88
C PRO A 88 27.56 6.09 -9.36
N ALA A 89 28.01 4.97 -8.79
CA ALA A 89 28.97 4.13 -9.51
C ALA A 89 28.38 3.68 -10.87
N VAL A 90 29.24 3.36 -11.82
CA VAL A 90 28.95 2.75 -13.12
C VAL A 90 29.66 1.41 -13.13
N THR A 91 28.98 0.40 -13.61
CA THR A 91 29.33 -1.00 -13.42
C THR A 91 29.28 -1.56 -14.90
N LEU A 92 30.28 -2.33 -15.38
CA LEU A 92 30.48 -2.86 -16.77
C LEU A 92 30.81 -4.40 -16.85
N CYS A 93 29.98 -5.26 -17.48
CA CYS A 93 30.01 -6.75 -17.55
C CYS A 93 30.17 -7.23 -18.98
N ASN A 94 30.58 -8.48 -19.13
CA ASN A 94 30.41 -9.21 -20.37
C ASN A 94 29.61 -10.49 -20.09
N LEU A 95 28.58 -10.75 -20.89
CA LEU A 95 27.66 -11.88 -20.76
C LEU A 95 28.28 -13.22 -21.16
N ASN A 96 29.42 -13.17 -21.85
CA ASN A 96 30.23 -14.35 -22.12
C ASN A 96 31.19 -14.57 -20.95
N GLU A 97 30.95 -15.61 -20.16
CA GLU A 97 31.70 -15.88 -18.94
C GLU A 97 33.20 -16.05 -19.22
N PHE A 98 33.55 -16.58 -20.40
CA PHE A 98 34.92 -16.85 -20.81
C PHE A 98 35.15 -16.72 -22.34
N ARG A 99 36.30 -16.17 -22.73
CA ARG A 99 36.83 -16.19 -24.10
C ARG A 99 37.16 -17.64 -24.49
N PHE A 100 36.34 -18.27 -25.34
CA PHE A 100 36.53 -19.67 -25.78
C PHE A 100 37.92 -19.95 -26.40
N SER A 101 38.51 -18.95 -27.06
CA SER A 101 39.88 -19.04 -27.60
C SER A 101 40.97 -19.18 -26.52
N GLN A 102 40.70 -18.74 -25.29
CA GLN A 102 41.60 -18.82 -24.13
C GLN A 102 41.36 -20.06 -23.26
N VAL A 103 40.31 -20.86 -23.52
CA VAL A 103 40.03 -22.11 -22.78
C VAL A 103 41.00 -23.20 -23.26
N SER A 104 41.88 -23.66 -22.37
CA SER A 104 42.89 -24.67 -22.69
C SER A 104 42.36 -26.09 -22.57
N LYS A 105 43.11 -27.07 -23.10
CA LYS A 105 42.79 -28.51 -22.97
C LYS A 105 42.79 -28.97 -21.51
N ASN A 106 43.69 -28.39 -20.71
CA ASN A 106 43.76 -28.61 -19.26
C ASN A 106 42.55 -28.01 -18.55
N ASP A 107 42.10 -26.84 -19.00
CA ASP A 107 40.95 -26.12 -18.43
C ASP A 107 39.66 -26.88 -18.74
N LEU A 108 39.51 -27.43 -19.95
CA LEU A 108 38.36 -28.26 -20.32
C LEU A 108 38.34 -29.61 -19.57
N TYR A 109 39.51 -30.19 -19.27
CA TYR A 109 39.61 -31.40 -18.43
C TYR A 109 39.17 -31.14 -16.98
N HIS A 110 39.46 -29.95 -16.44
CA HIS A 110 39.17 -29.60 -15.03
C HIS A 110 37.84 -28.85 -14.82
N ALA A 111 37.34 -28.13 -15.83
CA ALA A 111 36.16 -27.26 -15.74
C ALA A 111 35.12 -27.52 -16.84
N GLY A 112 35.31 -28.49 -17.74
CA GLY A 112 34.40 -28.77 -18.85
C GLY A 112 32.99 -29.23 -18.41
N GLU A 113 32.89 -29.95 -17.29
CA GLU A 113 31.60 -30.31 -16.66
C GLU A 113 30.92 -29.08 -16.05
N LEU A 114 31.69 -28.18 -15.42
CA LEU A 114 31.21 -26.92 -14.84
C LEU A 114 30.73 -25.93 -15.92
N LEU A 115 31.32 -25.96 -17.11
CA LEU A 115 30.93 -25.15 -18.27
C LEU A 115 29.79 -25.79 -19.10
N ALA A 116 29.24 -26.92 -18.63
CA ALA A 116 28.24 -27.73 -19.34
C ALA A 116 28.66 -28.22 -20.75
N LEU A 117 29.97 -28.26 -21.02
CA LEU A 117 30.53 -28.72 -22.30
C LEU A 117 30.82 -30.24 -22.30
N LEU A 118 30.93 -30.85 -21.13
CA LEU A 118 31.18 -32.29 -20.93
C LEU A 118 30.25 -32.85 -19.85
N ASN A 119 29.88 -34.12 -19.97
CA ASN A 119 29.16 -34.87 -18.93
C ASN A 119 30.13 -35.49 -17.90
N ASN A 120 29.59 -36.16 -16.88
CA ASN A 120 30.34 -36.78 -15.77
C ASN A 120 31.24 -37.96 -16.22
N ARG A 121 31.18 -38.38 -17.49
CA ARG A 121 32.11 -39.35 -18.11
C ARG A 121 33.17 -38.69 -19.00
N TYR A 122 33.26 -37.36 -18.99
CA TYR A 122 34.12 -36.52 -19.85
C TYR A 122 33.81 -36.66 -21.34
N GLU A 123 32.54 -36.90 -21.69
CA GLU A 123 32.05 -36.98 -23.06
C GLU A 123 31.18 -35.75 -23.37
N ILE A 124 31.19 -35.30 -24.62
CA ILE A 124 30.40 -34.14 -25.07
C ILE A 124 28.93 -34.56 -25.17
N PRO A 125 27.99 -33.95 -24.41
CA PRO A 125 26.57 -34.24 -24.53
C PRO A 125 25.99 -33.67 -25.84
N ASP A 126 25.02 -34.39 -26.44
CA ASP A 126 24.24 -34.01 -27.64
C ASP A 126 24.99 -33.21 -28.74
N THR A 127 25.70 -33.95 -29.60
CA THR A 127 26.54 -33.40 -30.68
C THR A 127 25.80 -32.86 -31.91
N GLN A 128 24.47 -32.96 -31.97
CA GLN A 128 23.67 -32.61 -33.16
C GLN A 128 23.34 -31.11 -33.28
N MET A 129 23.63 -30.29 -32.27
CA MET A 129 23.27 -28.87 -32.23
C MET A 129 24.45 -27.87 -32.26
N ALA A 130 25.68 -28.30 -32.58
CA ALA A 130 26.88 -27.44 -32.54
C ALA A 130 27.46 -27.13 -33.93
N ASP A 131 28.04 -25.94 -34.10
CA ASP A 131 28.69 -25.47 -35.33
C ASP A 131 29.92 -26.32 -35.67
N GLU A 132 30.03 -26.79 -36.92
CA GLU A 132 31.00 -27.84 -37.33
C GLU A 132 32.45 -27.46 -37.02
N LYS A 133 32.80 -26.19 -37.16
CA LYS A 133 34.17 -25.70 -36.98
C LYS A 133 34.56 -25.57 -35.50
N GLN A 134 33.61 -25.25 -34.63
CA GLN A 134 33.85 -25.15 -33.17
C GLN A 134 33.72 -26.50 -32.49
N LEU A 135 32.84 -27.38 -32.99
CA LEU A 135 32.73 -28.77 -32.54
C LEU A 135 34.01 -29.56 -32.84
N GLU A 136 34.66 -29.32 -33.98
CA GLU A 136 35.97 -29.93 -34.32
C GLU A 136 37.07 -29.49 -33.32
N ILE A 137 37.08 -28.20 -32.93
CA ILE A 137 38.01 -27.66 -31.91
C ILE A 137 37.71 -28.21 -30.52
N LEU A 138 36.42 -28.37 -30.17
CA LEU A 138 36.00 -28.92 -28.89
C LEU A 138 36.30 -30.42 -28.79
N GLN A 139 36.12 -31.18 -29.87
CA GLN A 139 36.46 -32.61 -29.93
C GLN A 139 37.96 -32.86 -29.85
N ASP A 140 38.80 -32.02 -30.48
CA ASP A 140 40.25 -32.08 -30.31
C ASP A 140 40.67 -31.77 -28.87
N LYS A 141 40.06 -30.76 -28.24
CA LYS A 141 40.32 -30.39 -26.84
C LYS A 141 39.72 -31.35 -25.81
N ALA A 142 38.65 -32.08 -26.12
CA ALA A 142 38.03 -33.06 -25.22
C ALA A 142 38.66 -34.47 -25.29
N ASN A 143 39.67 -34.70 -26.14
CA ASN A 143 40.32 -36.00 -26.25
C ASN A 143 41.45 -36.19 -25.21
N PHE A 144 41.17 -36.94 -24.14
CA PHE A 144 42.07 -37.12 -22.99
C PHE A 144 42.85 -38.45 -22.94
N ARG A 145 42.77 -39.30 -23.98
CA ARG A 145 43.30 -40.70 -23.95
C ARG A 145 44.80 -40.83 -23.61
N SER A 146 45.60 -39.79 -23.82
CA SER A 146 47.04 -39.73 -23.50
C SER A 146 47.44 -38.44 -22.78
N PHE A 147 46.47 -37.75 -22.18
CA PHE A 147 46.69 -36.44 -21.56
C PHE A 147 47.24 -36.57 -20.14
N LYS A 148 48.32 -35.83 -19.82
CA LYS A 148 48.85 -35.70 -18.45
C LYS A 148 48.42 -34.35 -17.88
N PRO A 149 47.45 -34.29 -16.95
CA PRO A 149 46.91 -33.04 -16.43
C PRO A 149 47.98 -32.24 -15.69
N LYS A 150 47.96 -30.92 -15.89
CA LYS A 150 48.82 -29.93 -15.24
C LYS A 150 48.02 -29.20 -14.15
N PRO A 151 48.67 -28.60 -13.14
CA PRO A 151 47.98 -27.86 -12.10
C PRO A 151 47.15 -26.70 -12.68
N PHE A 152 45.88 -26.63 -12.30
CA PHE A 152 44.87 -25.70 -12.81
C PHE A 152 44.46 -24.69 -11.73
N ASN A 153 44.38 -23.40 -12.09
CA ASN A 153 44.06 -22.31 -11.18
C ASN A 153 42.84 -21.53 -11.70
N MET A 154 41.74 -21.51 -10.94
CA MET A 154 40.46 -20.89 -11.32
C MET A 154 40.54 -19.36 -11.44
N ARG A 155 41.29 -18.67 -10.57
CA ARG A 155 41.44 -17.21 -10.65
C ARG A 155 42.28 -16.83 -11.85
N GLU A 156 43.36 -17.56 -12.08
CA GLU A 156 44.15 -17.44 -13.30
C GLU A 156 43.29 -17.74 -14.54
N PHE A 157 42.38 -18.71 -14.48
CA PHE A 157 41.41 -19.01 -15.53
C PHE A 157 40.39 -17.88 -15.74
N TYR A 158 39.79 -17.30 -14.69
CA TYR A 158 38.88 -16.14 -14.79
C TYR A 158 39.59 -14.87 -15.24
N ASP A 159 40.80 -14.59 -14.74
CA ASP A 159 41.59 -13.41 -15.10
C ASP A 159 42.14 -13.51 -16.53
N ARG A 160 42.45 -14.73 -16.99
CA ARG A 160 42.99 -15.01 -18.33
C ARG A 160 41.89 -15.20 -19.37
N ALA A 161 40.80 -15.89 -19.04
CA ALA A 161 39.70 -16.16 -19.96
C ALA A 161 38.60 -15.10 -19.89
N GLY A 162 38.49 -14.31 -18.83
CA GLY A 162 37.61 -13.14 -18.73
C GLY A 162 38.05 -11.98 -19.63
N HIS A 163 37.23 -10.92 -19.72
CA HIS A 163 37.45 -9.76 -20.58
C HIS A 163 37.95 -8.52 -19.79
N ASP A 164 38.93 -7.76 -20.30
CA ASP A 164 39.58 -6.62 -19.62
C ASP A 164 39.04 -5.25 -20.08
N ILE A 165 38.73 -4.35 -19.14
CA ILE A 165 38.20 -2.99 -19.38
C ILE A 165 39.20 -2.06 -20.09
N ARG A 166 40.51 -2.34 -20.00
CA ARG A 166 41.58 -1.55 -20.64
C ARG A 166 41.52 -1.62 -22.17
N ASP A 167 40.97 -2.70 -22.70
CA ASP A 167 40.75 -2.89 -24.13
C ASP A 167 39.39 -2.33 -24.59
N MET A 168 38.55 -1.90 -23.63
CA MET A 168 37.19 -1.41 -23.83
C MET A 168 37.05 0.12 -23.66
N LEU A 169 37.95 0.78 -22.90
CA LEU A 169 37.87 2.21 -22.57
C LEU A 169 38.86 3.09 -23.39
N LEU A 170 38.33 4.01 -24.21
CA LEU A 170 39.14 4.83 -25.14
C LEU A 170 39.43 6.29 -24.68
N SER A 171 38.60 6.91 -23.83
CA SER A 171 38.82 8.26 -23.24
C SER A 171 37.87 8.56 -22.06
N CYS A 172 38.25 9.38 -21.06
CA CYS A 172 37.41 9.74 -19.89
C CYS A 172 37.79 11.10 -19.25
N HIS A 173 36.80 11.95 -18.87
CA HIS A 173 37.00 13.22 -18.13
C HIS A 173 35.86 13.47 -17.10
N PHE A 174 36.17 13.98 -15.89
CA PHE A 174 35.22 14.28 -14.81
C PHE A 174 35.42 15.68 -14.18
N ARG A 175 34.37 16.52 -14.21
CA ARG A 175 34.34 17.91 -13.66
C ARG A 175 35.53 18.81 -14.07
N GLY A 176 36.08 18.59 -15.26
CA GLY A 176 37.25 19.33 -15.78
C GLY A 176 38.59 18.67 -15.50
N GLU A 177 38.62 17.58 -14.72
CA GLU A 177 39.77 16.69 -14.55
C GLU A 177 39.66 15.47 -15.47
N VAL A 178 40.77 14.76 -15.71
CA VAL A 178 40.85 13.61 -16.62
C VAL A 178 40.70 12.31 -15.83
N CYS A 179 39.97 11.32 -16.36
CA CYS A 179 39.85 9.98 -15.77
C CYS A 179 40.34 8.88 -16.74
N SER A 180 40.49 7.65 -16.25
CA SER A 180 41.15 6.52 -16.90
C SER A 180 40.47 5.19 -16.56
N ALA A 181 40.91 4.08 -17.18
CA ALA A 181 40.40 2.73 -16.87
C ALA A 181 40.65 2.31 -15.43
N GLU A 182 41.51 3.02 -14.71
CA GLU A 182 41.81 2.84 -13.28
C GLU A 182 40.77 3.49 -12.37
N ASP A 183 39.97 4.43 -12.91
CA ASP A 183 38.81 5.04 -12.23
C ASP A 183 37.53 4.21 -12.37
N PHE A 184 37.56 3.21 -13.25
CA PHE A 184 36.49 2.23 -13.42
C PHE A 184 36.84 0.94 -12.69
N LYS A 185 35.87 0.42 -11.95
CA LYS A 185 35.98 -0.89 -11.29
C LYS A 185 35.20 -1.91 -12.12
N VAL A 186 35.85 -3.02 -12.50
CA VAL A 186 35.20 -4.18 -13.13
C VAL A 186 34.08 -4.66 -12.23
N VAL A 187 32.94 -4.97 -12.84
CA VAL A 187 31.72 -4.90 -12.04
C VAL A 187 30.87 -6.20 -12.00
N GLY A 188 30.49 -6.97 -13.02
CA GLY A 188 30.14 -6.58 -14.37
C GLY A 188 28.64 -6.08 -14.55
N ASP A 189 28.37 -4.93 -15.21
CA ASP A 189 27.15 -4.15 -15.58
C ASP A 189 26.19 -3.58 -14.49
N ARG A 190 26.23 -2.26 -14.18
CA ARG A 190 25.06 -1.46 -13.69
C ARG A 190 24.12 -1.11 -14.85
N VAL A 191 24.43 -1.62 -16.03
CA VAL A 191 24.20 -0.91 -17.29
C VAL A 191 22.91 -1.30 -17.98
N ALA A 192 22.28 -2.44 -17.66
CA ALA A 192 20.97 -2.74 -18.24
C ALA A 192 19.80 -1.97 -17.58
N TYR A 193 20.00 -1.46 -16.36
CA TYR A 193 18.89 -1.05 -15.49
C TYR A 193 18.30 0.34 -15.80
N TYR A 194 18.98 1.18 -16.58
CA TYR A 194 18.57 2.58 -16.77
C TYR A 194 17.75 2.86 -18.06
N LEU A 195 17.38 1.83 -18.84
CA LEU A 195 16.85 1.95 -20.21
C LEU A 195 15.33 1.84 -20.40
N SER A 196 14.52 2.22 -19.42
CA SER A 196 13.07 2.40 -19.61
C SER A 196 12.65 3.72 -18.98
N TYR A 197 12.38 4.71 -19.84
CA TYR A 197 12.11 6.12 -19.53
C TYR A 197 11.27 6.31 -18.25
N PRO A 198 11.84 6.85 -17.16
CA PRO A 198 11.04 7.21 -16.01
C PRO A 198 10.36 8.56 -16.24
N HIS A 199 9.05 8.59 -16.03
CA HIS A 199 8.26 9.83 -15.98
C HIS A 199 8.67 10.66 -14.77
N VAL A 200 8.69 11.99 -14.94
CA VAL A 200 8.97 12.93 -13.86
C VAL A 200 7.75 13.02 -12.95
N THR A 201 7.85 12.42 -11.78
CA THR A 201 7.00 12.70 -10.62
C THR A 201 7.50 13.99 -9.97
N LEU A 202 6.61 14.97 -9.82
CA LEU A 202 6.86 16.10 -8.94
C LEU A 202 6.82 15.58 -7.50
N LEU A 203 8.00 15.35 -6.96
CA LEU A 203 8.20 15.01 -5.56
C LEU A 203 8.06 16.29 -4.74
N ASP A 204 7.14 16.26 -3.77
CA ASP A 204 7.08 17.26 -2.72
C ASP A 204 7.93 16.75 -1.54
N GLU A 205 8.93 17.53 -1.13
CA GLU A 205 10.01 17.12 -0.24
C GLU A 205 9.60 17.24 1.23
N VAL A 206 9.49 16.10 1.94
CA VAL A 206 9.44 16.07 3.41
C VAL A 206 10.41 15.01 3.95
N ALA A 207 11.69 15.37 4.10
CA ALA A 207 12.71 14.43 4.59
C ALA A 207 12.44 13.95 6.03
N THR A 208 12.47 12.63 6.26
CA THR A 208 12.48 12.03 7.60
C THR A 208 13.90 11.59 7.97
N THR A 209 14.44 12.08 9.09
CA THR A 209 15.81 11.80 9.53
C THR A 209 16.00 10.42 10.16
N GLU A 210 14.91 9.74 10.53
CA GLU A 210 14.92 8.43 11.18
C GLU A 210 13.75 7.58 10.66
N LEU A 211 14.00 6.30 10.32
CA LEU A 211 12.93 5.33 10.01
C LEU A 211 12.81 4.31 11.15
N ALA A 212 11.59 3.92 11.49
CA ALA A 212 11.38 2.83 12.44
C ALA A 212 11.84 1.52 11.79
N PHE A 213 12.73 0.80 12.45
CA PHE A 213 13.08 -0.55 12.00
C PHE A 213 11.86 -1.45 12.17
N PRO A 214 11.54 -2.35 11.22
CA PRO A 214 10.37 -3.21 11.36
C PRO A 214 10.48 -4.17 12.54
N ALA A 215 9.35 -4.75 12.95
CA ALA A 215 9.36 -5.94 13.76
C ALA A 215 9.67 -7.14 12.86
N VAL A 216 10.58 -8.00 13.32
CA VAL A 216 10.96 -9.23 12.58
C VAL A 216 10.59 -10.42 13.44
N THR A 217 9.57 -11.16 13.02
CA THR A 217 9.19 -12.42 13.65
C THR A 217 9.78 -13.58 12.89
N LEU A 218 10.53 -14.43 13.57
CA LEU A 218 11.10 -15.64 13.00
C LEU A 218 10.64 -16.87 13.77
N CYS A 219 10.38 -17.94 13.04
CA CYS A 219 10.02 -19.23 13.60
C CYS A 219 10.81 -20.35 12.92
N ASN A 220 11.27 -21.30 13.72
CA ASN A 220 11.81 -22.54 13.18
C ASN A 220 10.67 -23.31 12.50
N THR A 221 10.93 -23.85 11.31
CA THR A 221 9.93 -24.66 10.60
C THR A 221 9.60 -25.95 11.35
N ASN A 222 10.56 -26.49 12.11
CA ASN A 222 10.28 -27.55 13.08
C ASN A 222 9.81 -26.96 14.41
N ALA A 223 8.61 -27.37 14.85
CA ALA A 223 8.00 -26.83 16.05
C ALA A 223 8.64 -27.39 17.34
N VAL A 224 9.05 -28.66 17.37
CA VAL A 224 9.36 -29.38 18.62
C VAL A 224 10.73 -30.04 18.57
N ARG A 225 11.51 -29.89 19.64
CA ARG A 225 12.80 -30.57 19.82
C ARG A 225 12.61 -32.01 20.27
N LEU A 226 13.18 -32.94 19.52
CA LEU A 226 13.17 -34.37 19.81
C LEU A 226 13.74 -34.71 21.20
N SER A 227 14.83 -34.05 21.63
CA SER A 227 15.47 -34.29 22.94
C SER A 227 14.66 -33.83 24.15
N GLN A 228 13.59 -33.06 23.93
CA GLN A 228 12.67 -32.61 24.99
C GLN A 228 11.34 -33.35 24.97
N LEU A 229 11.12 -34.19 23.96
CA LEU A 229 9.91 -34.99 23.81
C LEU A 229 10.02 -36.26 24.64
N SER A 230 9.11 -36.45 25.59
CA SER A 230 9.04 -37.68 26.39
C SER A 230 8.01 -38.67 25.83
N TYR A 231 8.11 -39.95 26.22
CA TYR A 231 7.16 -40.98 25.78
C TYR A 231 5.69 -40.67 26.14
N PRO A 232 5.36 -40.15 27.35
CA PRO A 232 4.01 -39.67 27.63
C PRO A 232 3.55 -38.53 26.71
N ASP A 233 4.42 -37.57 26.38
CA ASP A 233 4.08 -36.48 25.46
C ASP A 233 3.76 -37.03 24.06
N LEU A 234 4.53 -38.02 23.58
CA LEU A 234 4.31 -38.67 22.29
C LEU A 234 2.95 -39.38 22.22
N LEU A 235 2.53 -40.06 23.29
CA LEU A 235 1.20 -40.69 23.38
C LEU A 235 0.06 -39.67 23.20
N TYR A 236 0.18 -38.48 23.78
CA TYR A 236 -0.82 -37.42 23.62
C TYR A 236 -0.82 -36.77 22.24
N LEU A 237 0.32 -36.79 21.52
CA LEU A 237 0.47 -36.19 20.19
C LEU A 237 0.28 -37.19 19.05
N ALA A 238 0.33 -38.49 19.32
CA ALA A 238 0.19 -39.55 18.32
C ALA A 238 -1.01 -39.35 17.36
N PRO A 239 -2.21 -38.94 17.84
CA PRO A 239 -3.33 -38.66 16.95
C PRO A 239 -3.07 -37.53 15.93
N MET A 240 -2.31 -36.50 16.30
CA MET A 240 -1.94 -35.37 15.41
C MET A 240 -0.77 -35.72 14.48
N LEU A 241 0.15 -36.59 14.91
CA LEU A 241 1.32 -37.00 14.12
C LEU A 241 1.06 -38.18 13.17
N GLY A 242 -0.16 -38.73 13.19
CA GLY A 242 -0.53 -39.90 12.38
C GLY A 242 0.16 -41.20 12.81
N LEU A 243 0.54 -41.32 14.09
CA LEU A 243 1.20 -42.50 14.66
C LEU A 243 0.17 -43.48 15.26
N ASP A 244 0.35 -44.77 14.99
CA ASP A 244 -0.42 -45.82 15.67
C ASP A 244 0.26 -46.22 17.00
N GLU A 245 -0.52 -46.64 18.01
CA GLU A 245 0.01 -47.05 19.34
C GLU A 245 1.06 -48.19 19.28
N SER A 246 1.15 -48.90 18.15
CA SER A 246 2.09 -49.99 17.90
C SER A 246 3.42 -49.57 17.28
N ASP A 247 3.56 -48.31 16.87
CA ASP A 247 4.76 -47.83 16.20
C ASP A 247 5.85 -47.50 17.22
N ASP A 248 6.98 -48.23 17.14
CA ASP A 248 8.19 -47.87 17.88
C ASP A 248 8.85 -46.68 17.17
N PRO A 249 8.98 -45.51 17.82
CA PRO A 249 9.59 -44.33 17.20
C PRO A 249 11.03 -44.57 16.73
N GLY A 250 11.70 -45.65 17.18
CA GLY A 250 13.02 -46.06 16.68
C GLY A 250 14.15 -45.09 17.02
N VAL A 251 13.86 -44.07 17.84
CA VAL A 251 14.75 -42.98 18.21
C VAL A 251 14.66 -42.75 19.73
N PRO A 252 15.78 -42.56 20.45
CA PRO A 252 15.76 -42.36 21.90
C PRO A 252 15.10 -41.03 22.28
N LEU A 253 14.01 -41.11 23.05
CA LEU A 253 13.26 -39.97 23.58
C LEU A 253 13.80 -39.48 24.94
N ALA A 254 13.37 -38.28 25.33
CA ALA A 254 13.71 -37.69 26.62
C ALA A 254 13.17 -38.53 27.79
N PRO A 255 13.95 -38.72 28.88
CA PRO A 255 13.41 -39.32 30.09
C PRO A 255 12.26 -38.46 30.65
N PRO A 256 11.18 -39.07 31.16
CA PRO A 256 10.04 -38.32 31.68
C PRO A 256 10.50 -37.39 32.81
N GLY A 257 10.14 -36.12 32.71
CA GLY A 257 10.46 -35.12 33.72
C GLY A 257 9.81 -35.44 35.07
N PRO A 258 10.24 -34.79 36.18
CA PRO A 258 9.65 -34.99 37.50
C PRO A 258 8.13 -34.70 37.55
N GLU A 259 7.62 -33.95 36.59
CA GLU A 259 6.20 -33.57 36.43
C GLU A 259 5.34 -34.69 35.80
N ALA A 260 5.91 -35.66 35.09
CA ALA A 260 5.17 -36.82 34.57
C ALA A 260 4.56 -37.68 35.70
N PHE A 261 5.07 -37.52 36.92
CA PHE A 261 4.57 -38.16 38.14
C PHE A 261 3.66 -37.25 38.99
N SER A 262 3.38 -36.02 38.55
CA SER A 262 2.63 -35.01 39.32
C SER A 262 1.10 -35.13 39.21
N GLY A 263 0.59 -35.90 38.24
CA GLY A 263 -0.85 -36.04 37.99
C GLY A 263 -1.52 -34.76 37.46
N GLU A 264 -0.76 -33.72 37.08
CA GLU A 264 -1.31 -32.54 36.41
C GLU A 264 -1.76 -32.88 34.97
N PRO A 265 -2.90 -32.32 34.51
CA PRO A 265 -3.39 -32.56 33.16
C PRO A 265 -2.46 -31.95 32.10
N PHE A 266 -2.31 -32.64 30.98
CA PHE A 266 -1.53 -32.18 29.84
C PHE A 266 -2.06 -30.83 29.32
N ASN A 267 -1.17 -29.85 29.20
CA ASN A 267 -1.50 -28.50 28.72
C ASN A 267 -0.61 -28.15 27.52
N LEU A 268 -1.24 -27.88 26.39
CA LEU A 268 -0.54 -27.70 25.12
C LEU A 268 0.37 -26.46 25.09
N HIS A 269 -0.04 -25.35 25.72
CA HIS A 269 0.81 -24.16 25.84
C HIS A 269 2.07 -24.44 26.67
N ARG A 270 1.94 -25.17 27.79
CA ARG A 270 3.10 -25.59 28.59
C ARG A 270 4.02 -26.52 27.80
N PHE A 271 3.43 -27.45 27.02
CA PHE A 271 4.17 -28.34 26.12
C PHE A 271 5.02 -27.53 25.14
N TYR A 272 4.42 -26.69 24.28
CA TYR A 272 5.17 -25.88 23.31
C TYR A 272 6.21 -24.98 24.00
N ASN A 273 5.89 -24.39 25.14
CA ASN A 273 6.84 -23.52 25.84
C ASN A 273 8.13 -24.27 26.29
N ARG A 274 7.99 -25.55 26.69
CA ARG A 274 9.10 -26.41 27.13
C ARG A 274 9.83 -27.07 25.96
N SER A 275 9.09 -27.62 25.01
CA SER A 275 9.60 -28.54 23.98
C SER A 275 10.09 -27.82 22.72
N CYS A 276 9.56 -26.63 22.39
CA CYS A 276 10.04 -25.86 21.24
C CYS A 276 11.50 -25.42 21.37
N HIS A 277 12.08 -25.05 20.22
CA HIS A 277 13.43 -24.52 20.13
C HIS A 277 13.58 -23.23 20.96
N ARG A 278 14.67 -23.16 21.73
CA ARG A 278 15.03 -21.99 22.53
C ARG A 278 15.89 -21.06 21.70
N LEU A 279 15.59 -19.76 21.72
CA LEU A 279 16.40 -18.78 21.01
C LEU A 279 17.85 -18.74 21.51
N GLU A 280 18.08 -19.00 22.80
CA GLU A 280 19.43 -19.07 23.38
C GLU A 280 20.31 -20.16 22.74
N ASP A 281 19.69 -21.26 22.31
CA ASP A 281 20.40 -22.38 21.68
C ASP A 281 20.54 -22.16 20.17
N MET A 282 19.58 -21.48 19.54
CA MET A 282 19.60 -21.18 18.11
C MET A 282 20.47 -19.96 17.75
N LEU A 283 20.47 -18.91 18.57
CA LEU A 283 21.09 -17.62 18.25
C LEU A 283 22.60 -17.64 18.56
N LEU A 284 23.39 -17.87 17.52
CA LEU A 284 24.86 -17.93 17.62
C LEU A 284 25.51 -16.55 17.60
N TYR A 285 24.94 -15.60 16.85
CA TYR A 285 25.41 -14.22 16.74
C TYR A 285 24.26 -13.28 16.40
N CYS A 286 24.32 -12.06 16.91
CA CYS A 286 23.32 -11.03 16.71
C CYS A 286 23.98 -9.65 16.75
N SER A 287 23.74 -8.85 15.72
CA SER A 287 24.14 -7.44 15.64
C SER A 287 22.99 -6.58 15.12
N TYR A 288 22.79 -5.42 15.73
CA TYR A 288 21.86 -4.40 15.25
C TYR A 288 22.58 -3.06 15.14
N CYS A 289 22.62 -2.48 13.93
CA CYS A 289 23.38 -1.26 13.64
C CYS A 289 24.86 -1.31 14.10
N GLY A 290 25.49 -2.48 14.00
CA GLY A 290 26.87 -2.72 14.44
C GLY A 290 27.06 -2.88 15.96
N GLY A 291 25.99 -2.74 16.76
CA GLY A 291 25.99 -3.02 18.19
C GLY A 291 25.60 -4.48 18.48
N PRO A 292 26.12 -5.09 19.56
CA PRO A 292 25.74 -6.47 19.92
C PRO A 292 24.29 -6.54 20.37
N CYS A 293 23.54 -7.54 19.89
CA CYS A 293 22.24 -7.91 20.43
C CYS A 293 22.28 -9.33 21.01
N GLY A 294 21.24 -9.71 21.76
CA GLY A 294 21.12 -11.04 22.33
C GLY A 294 19.67 -11.50 22.50
N PRO A 295 19.44 -12.69 23.08
CA PRO A 295 18.11 -13.27 23.19
C PRO A 295 17.11 -12.39 23.94
N HIS A 296 17.58 -11.59 24.90
CA HIS A 296 16.76 -10.65 25.66
C HIS A 296 16.11 -9.55 24.81
N ASN A 297 16.63 -9.25 23.61
CA ASN A 297 16.05 -8.27 22.68
C ASN A 297 14.85 -8.83 21.88
N PHE A 298 14.58 -10.13 21.98
CA PHE A 298 13.49 -10.79 21.30
C PHE A 298 12.37 -11.09 22.28
N SER A 299 11.13 -10.82 21.89
CA SER A 299 9.93 -11.23 22.63
C SER A 299 9.41 -12.55 22.09
N VAL A 300 8.96 -13.44 22.99
CA VAL A 300 8.35 -14.71 22.60
C VAL A 300 6.93 -14.45 22.10
N VAL A 301 6.57 -15.06 20.96
CA VAL A 301 5.22 -15.05 20.42
C VAL A 301 4.86 -16.47 19.97
N PHE A 302 3.64 -16.91 20.24
CA PHE A 302 3.15 -18.19 19.73
C PHE A 302 2.44 -17.96 18.41
N THR A 303 2.75 -18.79 17.41
CA THR A 303 2.07 -18.83 16.10
C THR A 303 1.64 -20.26 15.82
N ARG A 304 1.10 -20.55 14.62
CA ARG A 304 0.80 -21.94 14.22
C ARG A 304 2.03 -22.85 14.25
N TYR A 305 3.22 -22.32 13.96
CA TYR A 305 4.49 -23.07 14.08
C TYR A 305 4.97 -23.30 15.52
N GLY A 306 4.17 -22.93 16.52
CA GLY A 306 4.55 -23.02 17.93
C GLY A 306 5.31 -21.77 18.39
N LYS A 307 6.43 -21.96 19.09
CA LYS A 307 7.16 -20.88 19.77
C LYS A 307 8.10 -20.13 18.81
N CYS A 308 7.75 -18.88 18.52
CA CYS A 308 8.51 -18.00 17.65
C CYS A 308 9.05 -16.79 18.42
N TYR A 309 9.91 -16.01 17.77
CA TYR A 309 10.61 -14.90 18.41
C TYR A 309 10.51 -13.64 17.54
N THR A 310 10.10 -12.52 18.16
CA THR A 310 9.99 -11.23 17.48
C THR A 310 11.07 -10.28 17.97
N PHE A 311 11.94 -9.86 17.06
CA PHE A 311 12.86 -8.74 17.28
C PHE A 311 12.12 -7.42 17.13
N ASN A 312 12.44 -6.44 17.99
CA ASN A 312 11.89 -5.08 17.92
C ASN A 312 10.35 -5.02 17.93
N SER A 313 9.72 -5.81 18.80
CA SER A 313 8.25 -5.86 18.92
C SER A 313 7.63 -4.56 19.43
N GLY A 314 8.40 -3.68 20.08
CA GLY A 314 7.86 -2.44 20.68
C GLY A 314 6.90 -2.67 21.86
N ARG A 315 6.80 -3.92 22.33
CA ARG A 315 5.99 -4.33 23.50
C ARG A 315 6.82 -4.27 24.79
N ASP A 316 6.16 -4.40 25.94
CA ASP A 316 6.78 -4.40 27.27
C ASP A 316 7.52 -3.09 27.65
N GLY A 317 7.02 -1.95 27.17
CA GLY A 317 7.59 -0.63 27.46
C GLY A 317 8.95 -0.35 26.79
N ARG A 318 9.39 -1.21 25.87
CA ARG A 318 10.64 -1.02 25.12
C ARG A 318 10.46 -0.03 23.97
N PRO A 319 11.38 0.92 23.77
CA PRO A 319 11.29 1.85 22.64
C PRO A 319 11.46 1.11 21.31
N ARG A 320 10.72 1.54 20.28
CA ARG A 320 10.89 1.05 18.91
C ARG A 320 12.27 1.45 18.39
N LEU A 321 13.04 0.47 17.93
CA LEU A 321 14.35 0.69 17.35
C LEU A 321 14.21 1.37 15.99
N LYS A 322 15.16 2.25 15.67
CA LYS A 322 15.18 3.05 14.45
C LYS A 322 16.51 2.89 13.74
N THR A 323 16.49 2.98 12.42
CA THR A 323 17.71 3.05 11.61
C THR A 323 17.93 4.46 11.08
N MET A 324 19.21 4.81 10.96
CA MET A 324 19.68 6.14 10.54
C MET A 324 20.40 6.10 9.19
N LYS A 325 20.64 4.92 8.62
CA LYS A 325 21.35 4.71 7.35
C LYS A 325 20.86 3.41 6.69
N GLY A 326 20.83 3.38 5.36
CA GLY A 326 20.61 2.15 4.61
C GLY A 326 21.85 1.23 4.59
N GLY A 327 21.66 0.00 4.10
CA GLY A 327 22.71 -1.00 3.91
C GLY A 327 22.86 -2.01 5.05
N THR A 328 23.48 -3.14 4.74
CA THR A 328 23.57 -4.35 5.60
C THR A 328 24.08 -4.08 7.01
N GLY A 329 25.09 -3.22 7.17
CA GLY A 329 25.68 -2.89 8.48
C GLY A 329 24.79 -2.04 9.41
N ASN A 330 23.70 -1.46 8.89
CA ASN A 330 22.77 -0.60 9.63
C ASN A 330 21.41 -1.27 9.88
N GLY A 331 21.35 -2.59 9.70
CA GLY A 331 20.19 -3.44 9.93
C GLY A 331 20.39 -4.43 11.07
N LEU A 332 19.58 -5.49 11.04
CA LEU A 332 19.69 -6.67 11.89
C LEU A 332 20.47 -7.76 11.14
N GLU A 333 21.57 -8.21 11.72
CA GLU A 333 22.35 -9.36 11.27
C GLU A 333 22.28 -10.45 12.35
N ILE A 334 21.77 -11.63 12.00
CA ILE A 334 21.69 -12.77 12.92
C ILE A 334 22.27 -14.03 12.28
N MET A 335 22.97 -14.82 13.08
CA MET A 335 23.41 -16.17 12.72
C MET A 335 22.64 -17.17 13.58
N LEU A 336 21.92 -18.08 12.93
CA LEU A 336 21.06 -19.06 13.58
C LEU A 336 21.53 -20.48 13.29
N ASP A 337 21.40 -21.34 14.28
CA ASP A 337 21.46 -22.80 14.18
C ASP A 337 20.02 -23.35 14.22
N ILE A 338 19.58 -23.98 13.14
CA ILE A 338 18.21 -24.53 13.07
C ILE A 338 18.07 -25.86 13.82
N GLN A 339 19.16 -26.55 14.14
CA GLN A 339 19.16 -27.80 14.91
C GLN A 339 18.35 -28.93 14.26
N GLN A 340 18.67 -29.31 13.01
CA GLN A 340 18.03 -30.45 12.31
C GLN A 340 18.19 -31.79 13.06
N ASP A 341 19.20 -31.91 13.92
CA ASP A 341 19.39 -33.06 14.81
C ASP A 341 18.28 -33.21 15.87
N GLU A 342 17.53 -32.13 16.12
CA GLU A 342 16.39 -32.09 17.04
C GLU A 342 15.04 -32.19 16.31
N TYR A 343 15.03 -32.39 14.98
CA TYR A 343 13.79 -32.46 14.21
C TYR A 343 13.07 -33.78 14.48
N LEU A 344 11.74 -33.71 14.51
CA LEU A 344 10.91 -34.91 14.57
C LEU A 344 11.07 -35.70 13.27
N PRO A 345 11.31 -37.02 13.34
CA PRO A 345 11.25 -37.87 12.16
C PRO A 345 9.84 -37.81 11.55
N VAL A 346 9.76 -37.74 10.23
CA VAL A 346 8.46 -37.71 9.53
C VAL A 346 7.97 -39.13 9.33
N TRP A 347 6.87 -39.48 10.00
CA TRP A 347 6.26 -40.83 9.96
C TRP A 347 4.97 -40.89 9.13
N GLY A 348 4.42 -39.75 8.71
CA GLY A 348 3.22 -39.64 7.87
C GLY A 348 3.03 -38.22 7.33
N GLU A 349 2.09 -38.04 6.40
CA GLU A 349 1.69 -36.72 5.91
C GLU A 349 0.55 -36.17 6.79
N THR A 350 0.84 -35.15 7.58
CA THR A 350 -0.12 -34.37 8.38
C THR A 350 0.18 -32.88 8.24
N ASP A 351 -0.79 -32.01 8.55
CA ASP A 351 -0.61 -30.55 8.45
C ASP A 351 0.49 -30.00 9.38
N GLU A 352 0.88 -30.77 10.41
CA GLU A 352 1.90 -30.42 11.39
C GLU A 352 3.30 -30.98 11.05
N THR A 353 3.42 -31.92 10.10
CA THR A 353 4.71 -32.50 9.69
C THR A 353 5.29 -31.76 8.48
N SER A 354 6.40 -31.04 8.68
CA SER A 354 7.10 -30.33 7.61
C SER A 354 8.27 -31.12 7.03
N PHE A 355 8.32 -31.27 5.70
CA PHE A 355 9.51 -31.79 4.99
C PHE A 355 10.63 -30.75 4.82
N GLU A 356 10.36 -29.50 5.18
CA GLU A 356 11.23 -28.37 4.97
C GLU A 356 12.19 -28.17 6.15
N ALA A 357 13.45 -27.85 5.85
CA ALA A 357 14.44 -27.46 6.84
C ALA A 357 14.83 -25.98 6.65
N GLY A 358 14.70 -25.19 7.70
CA GLY A 358 14.96 -23.75 7.68
C GLY A 358 14.12 -23.01 8.71
N ILE A 359 13.98 -21.71 8.50
CA ILE A 359 13.11 -20.85 9.30
C ILE A 359 12.14 -20.10 8.38
N LYS A 360 10.95 -19.80 8.89
CA LYS A 360 10.08 -18.78 8.30
C LYS A 360 10.27 -17.46 9.01
N VAL A 361 10.20 -16.37 8.24
CA VAL A 361 10.40 -15.01 8.71
C VAL A 361 9.29 -14.11 8.18
N GLN A 362 8.74 -13.25 9.03
CA GLN A 362 7.82 -12.20 8.65
C GLN A 362 8.35 -10.85 9.12
N ILE A 363 8.33 -9.87 8.22
CA ILE A 363 8.67 -8.47 8.49
C ILE A 363 7.35 -7.71 8.51
N HIS A 364 7.03 -7.06 9.63
CA HIS A 364 5.74 -6.41 9.83
C HIS A 364 5.87 -5.15 10.71
N SER A 365 4.81 -4.35 10.76
CA SER A 365 4.73 -3.21 11.68
C SER A 365 4.59 -3.71 13.12
N GLN A 366 5.08 -2.95 14.11
CA GLN A 366 4.93 -3.27 15.53
C GLN A 366 3.46 -3.31 15.97
N ASP A 367 2.62 -2.53 15.31
CA ASP A 367 1.19 -2.43 15.59
C ASP A 367 0.40 -3.62 15.01
N GLU A 368 1.07 -4.48 14.25
CA GLU A 368 0.48 -5.65 13.59
C GLU A 368 0.96 -6.95 14.25
N PRO A 369 0.07 -7.90 14.62
CA PRO A 369 0.49 -9.21 15.10
C PRO A 369 1.05 -10.08 13.95
N PRO A 370 2.01 -10.98 14.23
CA PRO A 370 2.56 -11.85 13.21
C PRO A 370 1.56 -12.92 12.76
N PHE A 371 1.49 -13.14 11.46
CA PHE A 371 0.68 -14.15 10.77
C PHE A 371 1.57 -14.89 9.76
N ILE A 372 2.57 -15.57 10.31
CA ILE A 372 3.77 -16.05 9.63
C ILE A 372 3.53 -17.28 8.75
N ASP A 373 2.47 -18.05 9.03
CA ASP A 373 2.01 -19.20 8.26
C ASP A 373 1.61 -18.78 6.84
N GLN A 374 0.91 -17.66 6.68
CA GLN A 374 0.47 -17.15 5.38
C GLN A 374 1.38 -16.06 4.78
N LEU A 375 1.93 -15.17 5.61
CA LEU A 375 2.67 -13.98 5.14
C LEU A 375 4.19 -14.09 5.29
N GLY A 376 4.69 -15.15 5.93
CA GLY A 376 6.11 -15.40 6.12
C GLY A 376 6.82 -15.89 4.85
N PHE A 377 8.09 -15.55 4.71
CA PHE A 377 8.99 -16.09 3.69
C PHE A 377 9.99 -17.06 4.31
N GLY A 378 10.42 -18.08 3.57
CA GLY A 378 11.40 -19.07 4.03
C GLY A 378 12.84 -18.59 3.88
N VAL A 379 13.69 -18.97 4.82
CA VAL A 379 15.14 -18.77 4.81
C VAL A 379 15.83 -20.11 5.02
N ALA A 380 16.66 -20.50 4.06
CA ALA A 380 17.29 -21.81 4.02
C ALA A 380 18.61 -21.85 4.80
N PRO A 381 18.96 -23.01 5.42
CA PRO A 381 20.29 -23.25 5.95
C PRO A 381 21.35 -23.33 4.85
N GLY A 382 22.60 -23.06 5.20
CA GLY A 382 23.72 -23.04 4.26
C GLY A 382 23.80 -21.77 3.40
N PHE A 383 22.97 -20.77 3.69
CA PHE A 383 22.97 -19.47 3.02
C PHE A 383 23.00 -18.31 4.01
N GLN A 384 23.64 -17.23 3.57
CA GLN A 384 23.45 -15.90 4.12
C GLN A 384 22.44 -15.17 3.22
N THR A 385 21.28 -14.86 3.78
CA THR A 385 20.17 -14.23 3.07
C THR A 385 20.11 -12.75 3.42
N PHE A 386 20.26 -11.92 2.40
CA PHE A 386 20.08 -10.48 2.48
C PHE A 386 18.64 -10.14 2.10
N VAL A 387 17.97 -9.41 2.98
CA VAL A 387 16.60 -8.93 2.80
C VAL A 387 16.63 -7.41 2.82
N ALA A 388 16.73 -6.83 1.62
CA ALA A 388 16.65 -5.39 1.43
C ALA A 388 15.19 -4.97 1.54
N CYS A 389 14.88 -4.09 2.48
CA CYS A 389 13.53 -3.63 2.78
C CYS A 389 13.31 -2.20 2.30
N GLN A 390 12.07 -1.89 1.94
CA GLN A 390 11.59 -0.54 1.68
C GLN A 390 10.27 -0.31 2.43
N GLU A 391 10.17 0.77 3.22
CA GLU A 391 8.93 1.13 3.91
C GLU A 391 7.93 1.73 2.93
N GLN A 392 6.72 1.17 2.88
CA GLN A 392 5.62 1.65 2.06
C GLN A 392 4.46 2.06 2.97
N ARG A 393 4.02 3.30 2.88
CA ARG A 393 2.84 3.82 3.60
C ARG A 393 1.68 3.92 2.63
N LEU A 394 0.67 3.09 2.84
CA LEU A 394 -0.51 3.09 1.98
C LEU A 394 -1.64 3.83 2.70
N ILE A 395 -2.22 4.79 2.00
CA ILE A 395 -3.35 5.61 2.47
C ILE A 395 -4.52 5.40 1.51
N TYR A 396 -5.57 4.75 2.01
CA TYR A 396 -6.79 4.47 1.25
C TYR A 396 -7.90 5.47 1.56
N LEU A 397 -8.87 5.59 0.65
CA LEU A 397 -10.05 6.41 0.87
C LEU A 397 -11.22 5.60 1.44
N PRO A 398 -11.98 6.19 2.39
CA PRO A 398 -13.17 5.54 2.92
C PRO A 398 -14.33 5.58 1.92
N PRO A 399 -15.41 4.81 2.17
CA PRO A 399 -16.65 4.91 1.42
C PRO A 399 -17.18 6.36 1.40
N PRO A 400 -17.73 6.85 0.27
CA PRO A 400 -18.06 6.14 -0.98
C PRO A 400 -16.93 6.04 -2.03
N TRP A 401 -15.75 6.62 -1.79
CA TRP A 401 -14.65 6.62 -2.78
C TRP A 401 -13.86 5.31 -2.82
N GLY A 402 -13.74 4.65 -1.67
CA GLY A 402 -13.10 3.34 -1.52
C GLY A 402 -13.81 2.50 -0.48
N THR A 403 -13.13 1.47 0.02
CA THR A 403 -13.71 0.48 0.95
C THR A 403 -12.98 0.45 2.30
N CYS A 404 -12.05 1.37 2.56
CA CYS A 404 -11.28 1.32 3.79
C CYS A 404 -12.08 1.82 4.99
N LYS A 405 -11.71 1.33 6.18
CA LYS A 405 -12.30 1.76 7.46
C LYS A 405 -11.36 2.71 8.19
N ALA A 406 -11.87 3.91 8.48
CA ALA A 406 -11.09 4.98 9.12
C ALA A 406 -11.13 4.93 10.66
N VAL A 407 -12.10 4.20 11.23
CA VAL A 407 -12.30 4.08 12.67
C VAL A 407 -11.54 2.85 13.16
N THR A 408 -10.74 3.02 14.20
CA THR A 408 -10.23 1.91 15.02
C THR A 408 -11.44 1.16 15.57
N MET A 409 -11.78 0.02 14.96
CA MET A 409 -12.73 -0.89 15.59
C MET A 409 -12.13 -1.31 16.93
N ASP A 410 -12.96 -1.28 17.98
CA ASP A 410 -12.62 -1.94 19.23
C ASP A 410 -12.54 -3.43 18.92
N LEU A 411 -11.32 -3.96 18.83
CA LEU A 411 -11.06 -5.39 18.81
C LEU A 411 -11.07 -5.88 20.27
N ASP A 412 -11.56 -7.08 20.50
CA ASP A 412 -11.66 -7.62 21.86
C ASP A 412 -10.28 -7.90 22.47
N PHE A 413 -9.30 -8.23 21.61
CA PHE A 413 -7.98 -8.71 22.04
C PHE A 413 -6.78 -7.84 21.64
N PHE A 414 -6.96 -6.82 20.79
CA PHE A 414 -5.85 -6.02 20.26
C PHE A 414 -6.14 -4.52 20.35
N ASP A 415 -5.14 -3.73 20.74
CA ASP A 415 -5.27 -2.27 20.89
C ASP A 415 -5.38 -1.51 19.55
N SER A 416 -4.88 -2.10 18.47
CA SER A 416 -4.78 -1.47 17.15
C SER A 416 -5.37 -2.38 16.09
N TYR A 417 -6.21 -1.80 15.23
CA TYR A 417 -6.81 -2.52 14.12
C TYR A 417 -5.79 -2.73 12.99
N SER A 418 -5.55 -4.00 12.67
CA SER A 418 -4.88 -4.44 11.45
C SER A 418 -5.69 -5.58 10.83
N ILE A 419 -5.41 -5.89 9.55
CA ILE A 419 -6.11 -6.98 8.85
C ILE A 419 -5.83 -8.32 9.55
N THR A 420 -4.58 -8.54 9.96
CA THR A 420 -4.15 -9.74 10.68
C THR A 420 -4.73 -9.80 12.09
N ALA A 421 -4.82 -8.68 12.81
CA ALA A 421 -5.48 -8.62 14.12
C ALA A 421 -6.97 -8.97 14.01
N CYS A 422 -7.67 -8.40 13.03
CA CYS A 422 -9.07 -8.73 12.74
C CYS A 422 -9.27 -10.21 12.41
N ARG A 423 -8.37 -10.79 11.61
CA ARG A 423 -8.45 -12.21 11.26
C ARG A 423 -8.21 -13.12 12.45
N ILE A 424 -7.19 -12.86 13.25
CA ILE A 424 -6.90 -13.65 14.46
C ILE A 424 -8.05 -13.54 15.46
N ASP A 425 -8.60 -12.33 15.65
CA ASP A 425 -9.78 -12.09 16.49
C ASP A 425 -11.00 -12.90 16.01
N CYS A 426 -11.28 -12.87 14.70
CA CYS A 426 -12.37 -13.62 14.10
C CYS A 426 -12.18 -15.15 14.20
N GLU A 427 -10.98 -15.65 13.88
CA GLU A 427 -10.62 -17.07 14.01
C GLU A 427 -10.75 -17.53 15.47
N THR A 428 -10.33 -16.70 16.43
CA THR A 428 -10.43 -16.99 17.87
C THR A 428 -11.89 -17.06 18.31
N ARG A 429 -12.71 -16.07 17.94
CA ARG A 429 -14.12 -16.03 18.31
C ARG A 429 -14.89 -17.22 17.73
N TYR A 430 -14.66 -17.54 16.47
CA TYR A 430 -15.27 -18.70 15.80
C TYR A 430 -14.91 -20.02 16.51
N LEU A 431 -13.64 -20.19 16.87
CA LEU A 431 -13.18 -21.41 17.53
C LEU A 431 -13.73 -21.54 18.95
N VAL A 432 -13.80 -20.43 19.70
CA VAL A 432 -14.39 -20.40 21.04
C VAL A 432 -15.90 -20.69 20.98
N GLU A 433 -16.62 -20.15 20.00
CA GLU A 433 -18.06 -20.41 19.80
C GLU A 433 -18.34 -21.88 19.42
N ASN A 434 -17.52 -22.48 18.56
CA ASN A 434 -17.79 -23.83 18.03
C ASN A 434 -17.13 -24.96 18.84
N CYS A 435 -15.91 -24.76 19.35
CA CYS A 435 -15.12 -25.78 20.04
C CYS A 435 -14.94 -25.51 21.55
N ASN A 436 -15.41 -24.36 22.08
CA ASN A 436 -15.26 -23.95 23.49
C ASN A 436 -13.82 -23.92 24.01
N CYS A 437 -12.86 -23.81 23.10
CA CYS A 437 -11.44 -23.76 23.40
C CYS A 437 -10.74 -22.87 22.37
N ARG A 438 -9.51 -22.46 22.68
CA ARG A 438 -8.66 -21.70 21.75
C ARG A 438 -7.34 -22.42 21.48
N MET A 439 -6.76 -22.16 20.31
CA MET A 439 -5.41 -22.63 20.00
C MET A 439 -4.34 -21.86 20.79
N VAL A 440 -3.12 -22.40 20.83
CA VAL A 440 -2.01 -21.85 21.62
C VAL A 440 -1.59 -20.44 21.18
N HIS A 441 -1.72 -20.13 19.89
CA HIS A 441 -1.36 -18.83 19.32
C HIS A 441 -2.48 -17.78 19.39
N MET A 442 -3.72 -18.20 19.71
CA MET A 442 -4.88 -17.32 19.76
C MET A 442 -4.88 -16.53 21.08
N PRO A 443 -5.22 -15.24 21.06
CA PRO A 443 -5.36 -14.44 22.28
C PRO A 443 -6.61 -14.82 23.10
N GLY A 444 -6.79 -14.18 24.26
CA GLY A 444 -7.96 -14.32 25.12
C GLY A 444 -7.81 -15.30 26.29
N ASP A 445 -8.85 -15.37 27.13
CA ASP A 445 -8.84 -16.10 28.40
C ASP A 445 -9.50 -17.49 28.32
N ALA A 446 -9.98 -17.89 27.13
CA ALA A 446 -10.55 -19.22 26.90
C ALA A 446 -9.50 -20.33 27.19
N PRO A 447 -9.93 -21.54 27.59
CA PRO A 447 -9.00 -22.64 27.83
C PRO A 447 -8.33 -23.09 26.52
N TYR A 448 -7.08 -23.54 26.63
CA TYR A 448 -6.38 -24.13 25.49
C TYR A 448 -7.02 -25.46 25.08
N CYS A 449 -7.17 -25.69 23.78
CA CYS A 449 -7.68 -26.96 23.26
C CYS A 449 -6.75 -28.14 23.59
N THR A 450 -7.33 -29.31 23.86
CA THR A 450 -6.59 -30.58 23.98
C THR A 450 -6.18 -31.12 22.60
N PRO A 451 -5.17 -32.00 22.49
CA PRO A 451 -4.82 -32.64 21.23
C PRO A 451 -5.99 -33.33 20.50
N GLU A 452 -6.90 -33.96 21.26
CA GLU A 452 -8.12 -34.54 20.71
C GLU A 452 -9.04 -33.47 20.12
N GLN A 453 -9.25 -32.36 20.82
CA GLN A 453 -10.04 -31.23 20.34
C GLN A 453 -9.41 -30.55 19.12
N TYR A 454 -8.08 -30.52 19.03
CA TYR A 454 -7.37 -30.03 17.84
C TYR A 454 -7.79 -30.81 16.60
N LYS A 455 -7.60 -32.14 16.64
CA LYS A 455 -7.90 -33.04 15.53
C LYS A 455 -9.40 -33.15 15.20
N GLU A 456 -10.25 -33.25 16.23
CA GLU A 456 -11.68 -33.53 16.03
C GLU A 456 -12.51 -32.28 15.72
N CYS A 457 -12.07 -31.10 16.20
CA CYS A 457 -12.85 -29.87 16.10
C CYS A 457 -12.06 -28.71 15.51
N ALA A 458 -10.90 -28.38 16.08
CA ALA A 458 -10.25 -27.10 15.81
C ALA A 458 -9.72 -26.98 14.38
N ASP A 459 -8.98 -27.99 13.90
CA ASP A 459 -8.42 -27.97 12.54
C ASP A 459 -9.54 -28.04 11.49
N PRO A 460 -10.51 -28.99 11.56
CA PRO A 460 -11.63 -29.02 10.62
C PRO A 460 -12.51 -27.75 10.65
N ALA A 461 -12.65 -27.10 11.82
CA ALA A 461 -13.41 -25.86 11.94
C ALA A 461 -12.70 -24.69 11.25
N LEU A 462 -11.39 -24.55 11.44
CA LEU A 462 -10.62 -23.50 10.77
C LEU A 462 -10.52 -23.76 9.26
N ASP A 463 -10.35 -25.01 8.82
CA ASP A 463 -10.36 -25.36 7.40
C ASP A 463 -11.71 -25.03 6.77
N PHE A 464 -12.81 -25.33 7.46
CA PHE A 464 -14.15 -24.95 7.03
C PHE A 464 -14.30 -23.43 6.91
N LEU A 465 -13.79 -22.66 7.88
CA LEU A 465 -13.85 -21.19 7.87
C LEU A 465 -13.08 -20.60 6.68
N VAL A 466 -11.90 -21.14 6.37
CA VAL A 466 -11.06 -20.65 5.27
C VAL A 466 -11.62 -21.06 3.89
N GLU A 467 -12.12 -22.29 3.75
CA GLU A 467 -12.54 -22.83 2.44
C GLU A 467 -14.02 -22.59 2.10
N LYS A 468 -14.92 -22.59 3.09
CA LYS A 468 -16.38 -22.69 2.85
C LYS A 468 -17.19 -21.52 3.39
N ASP A 469 -16.70 -20.82 4.41
CA ASP A 469 -17.43 -19.71 5.04
C ASP A 469 -16.71 -18.37 4.91
N GLN A 470 -16.58 -17.91 3.67
CA GLN A 470 -15.89 -16.66 3.33
C GLN A 470 -16.66 -15.41 3.77
N GLU A 471 -17.91 -15.56 4.23
CA GLU A 471 -18.78 -14.45 4.64
C GLU A 471 -18.73 -14.19 6.16
N TYR A 472 -18.26 -15.14 6.97
CA TYR A 472 -18.19 -14.99 8.43
C TYR A 472 -17.07 -14.03 8.88
N CYS A 473 -15.87 -14.13 8.28
CA CYS A 473 -14.73 -13.27 8.61
C CYS A 473 -14.46 -12.21 7.54
N VAL A 474 -15.26 -11.14 7.52
CA VAL A 474 -15.01 -9.98 6.63
C VAL A 474 -14.16 -8.93 7.35
N CYS A 475 -12.86 -8.95 7.06
CA CYS A 475 -11.93 -7.94 7.55
C CYS A 475 -11.69 -6.85 6.50
N GLU A 476 -12.19 -5.65 6.78
CA GLU A 476 -12.00 -4.48 5.92
C GLU A 476 -10.58 -3.93 6.02
N MET A 477 -10.06 -3.38 4.92
CA MET A 477 -8.74 -2.75 4.92
C MET A 477 -8.72 -1.49 5.79
N PRO A 478 -7.73 -1.29 6.67
CA PRO A 478 -7.55 0.00 7.34
C PRO A 478 -7.18 1.09 6.33
N CYS A 479 -7.59 2.32 6.59
CA CYS A 479 -7.24 3.44 5.72
C CYS A 479 -5.75 3.80 5.77
N ASN A 480 -5.08 3.54 6.90
CA ASN A 480 -3.64 3.77 7.05
C ASN A 480 -2.96 2.44 7.38
N LEU A 481 -1.96 2.05 6.60
CA LEU A 481 -1.17 0.86 6.85
C LEU A 481 0.27 1.08 6.40
N THR A 482 1.17 0.39 7.07
CA THR A 482 2.59 0.35 6.73
C THR A 482 2.94 -1.05 6.28
N ARG A 483 3.49 -1.16 5.08
CA ARG A 483 3.95 -2.41 4.48
C ARG A 483 5.45 -2.31 4.25
N TYR A 484 6.14 -3.45 4.28
CA TYR A 484 7.54 -3.53 3.91
C TYR A 484 7.70 -4.30 2.61
N GLY A 485 8.08 -3.59 1.55
CA GLY A 485 8.60 -4.20 0.33
C GLY A 485 9.91 -4.91 0.65
N LYS A 486 10.16 -6.08 0.05
CA LYS A 486 11.36 -6.88 0.33
C LYS A 486 11.95 -7.48 -0.95
N GLU A 487 13.25 -7.36 -1.09
CA GLU A 487 14.04 -8.03 -2.11
C GLU A 487 15.02 -9.01 -1.45
N LEU A 488 14.99 -10.26 -1.89
CA LEU A 488 15.81 -11.32 -1.31
C LEU A 488 16.98 -11.65 -2.23
N SER A 489 18.18 -11.71 -1.67
CA SER A 489 19.36 -12.26 -2.33
C SER A 489 20.12 -13.17 -1.37
N MET A 490 20.86 -14.14 -1.91
CA MET A 490 21.48 -15.18 -1.10
C MET A 490 22.90 -15.46 -1.57
N VAL A 491 23.79 -15.70 -0.61
CA VAL A 491 25.14 -16.21 -0.87
C VAL A 491 25.40 -17.44 -0.01
N LYS A 492 26.24 -18.35 -0.48
CA LYS A 492 26.52 -19.60 0.21
C LYS A 492 27.38 -19.38 1.46
N ILE A 493 26.98 -19.98 2.58
CA ILE A 493 27.77 -20.08 3.82
C ILE A 493 27.83 -21.54 4.29
N PRO A 494 28.97 -22.05 4.77
CA PRO A 494 30.27 -21.42 4.82
C PRO A 494 31.03 -21.49 3.48
N SER A 495 31.96 -20.56 3.29
CA SER A 495 32.99 -20.70 2.26
C SER A 495 33.97 -21.82 2.64
N LYS A 496 34.66 -22.42 1.66
CA LYS A 496 35.67 -23.47 1.92
C LYS A 496 36.74 -23.04 2.94
N ALA A 497 37.06 -21.74 3.00
CA ALA A 497 38.03 -21.19 3.95
C ALA A 497 37.47 -21.04 5.38
N SER A 498 36.19 -20.70 5.51
CA SER A 498 35.54 -20.44 6.82
C SER A 498 34.93 -21.69 7.45
N ALA A 499 34.67 -22.75 6.67
CA ALA A 499 34.05 -23.99 7.15
C ALA A 499 34.76 -24.59 8.38
N LYS A 500 36.09 -24.76 8.32
CA LYS A 500 36.90 -25.30 9.43
C LYS A 500 36.87 -24.42 10.68
N TYR A 501 36.84 -23.10 10.49
CA TYR A 501 36.81 -22.16 11.60
C TYR A 501 35.47 -22.23 12.33
N LEU A 502 34.36 -22.23 11.60
CA LEU A 502 33.01 -22.30 12.17
C LEU A 502 32.78 -23.65 12.86
N ALA A 503 33.20 -24.75 12.23
CA ALA A 503 33.16 -26.08 12.82
C ALA A 503 33.88 -26.13 14.18
N LYS A 504 35.09 -25.56 14.28
CA LYS A 504 35.84 -25.50 15.54
C LYS A 504 35.26 -24.52 16.55
N LYS A 505 34.76 -23.36 16.11
CA LYS A 505 34.19 -22.31 16.97
C LYS A 505 32.94 -22.81 17.71
N PHE A 506 32.08 -23.53 17.00
CA PHE A 506 30.82 -24.03 17.55
C PHE A 506 30.87 -25.50 17.97
N ASN A 507 32.05 -26.14 17.86
CA ASN A 507 32.26 -27.55 18.19
C ASN A 507 31.28 -28.50 17.45
N LYS A 508 31.13 -28.31 16.14
CA LYS A 508 30.25 -29.08 15.25
C LYS A 508 31.03 -29.57 14.01
N SER A 509 30.49 -30.54 13.27
CA SER A 509 31.12 -31.03 12.03
C SER A 509 30.97 -30.03 10.88
N GLU A 510 31.86 -30.08 9.88
CA GLU A 510 31.74 -29.20 8.70
C GLU A 510 30.43 -29.43 7.93
N GLN A 511 29.96 -30.68 7.90
CA GLN A 511 28.65 -31.03 7.32
C GLN A 511 27.51 -30.39 8.09
N TYR A 512 27.53 -30.48 9.42
CA TYR A 512 26.52 -29.84 10.28
C TYR A 512 26.44 -28.34 10.04
N ILE A 513 27.58 -27.66 9.84
CA ILE A 513 27.58 -26.22 9.57
C ILE A 513 26.86 -25.90 8.25
N GLY A 514 27.08 -26.68 7.19
CA GLY A 514 26.42 -26.46 5.90
C GLY A 514 24.92 -26.80 5.90
N GLU A 515 24.49 -27.71 6.76
CA GLU A 515 23.09 -28.16 6.85
C GLU A 515 22.28 -27.37 7.89
N ASN A 516 22.89 -26.78 8.92
CA ASN A 516 22.15 -26.17 10.03
C ASN A 516 22.33 -24.67 10.21
N ILE A 517 23.45 -24.11 9.75
CA ILE A 517 23.73 -22.69 9.99
C ILE A 517 23.17 -21.84 8.86
N LEU A 518 22.44 -20.78 9.22
CA LEU A 518 22.05 -19.70 8.32
C LEU A 518 22.44 -18.35 8.89
N VAL A 519 22.59 -17.38 8.00
CA VAL A 519 22.73 -15.97 8.38
C VAL A 519 21.61 -15.19 7.72
N LEU A 520 20.98 -14.29 8.46
CA LEU A 520 19.90 -13.45 7.99
C LEU A 520 20.24 -11.99 8.24
N ASP A 521 20.27 -11.21 7.17
CA ASP A 521 20.53 -9.78 7.17
C ASP A 521 19.29 -9.03 6.70
N ILE A 522 18.65 -8.27 7.60
CA ILE A 522 17.49 -7.44 7.29
C ILE A 522 17.87 -5.98 7.46
N PHE A 523 17.77 -5.21 6.39
CA PHE A 523 18.17 -3.80 6.38
C PHE A 523 17.32 -3.01 5.38
N PHE A 524 17.29 -1.69 5.50
CA PHE A 524 16.70 -0.84 4.47
C PHE A 524 17.70 -0.57 3.36
N GLU A 525 17.27 -0.64 2.10
CA GLU A 525 18.15 -0.31 0.95
C GLU A 525 18.62 1.14 1.01
N VAL A 526 17.65 2.05 1.16
CA VAL A 526 17.83 3.50 1.30
C VAL A 526 16.89 4.00 2.41
N LEU A 527 17.18 5.17 2.99
CA LEU A 527 16.28 5.82 3.96
C LEU A 527 15.20 6.66 3.25
N ASN A 528 14.43 6.01 2.39
CA ASN A 528 13.25 6.56 1.76
C ASN A 528 12.05 5.73 2.22
N TYR A 529 10.88 6.36 2.22
CA TYR A 529 9.62 5.65 2.28
C TYR A 529 8.80 6.02 1.05
N GLU A 530 8.10 5.04 0.53
CA GLU A 530 7.16 5.22 -0.56
C GLU A 530 5.78 5.49 0.04
N THR A 531 5.12 6.56 -0.38
CA THR A 531 3.72 6.82 -0.03
C THR A 531 2.83 6.52 -1.22
N ILE A 532 1.88 5.62 -1.03
CA ILE A 532 0.88 5.24 -2.03
C ILE A 532 -0.46 5.71 -1.49
N GLU A 533 -0.90 6.89 -1.93
CA GLU A 533 -2.12 7.53 -1.43
C GLU A 533 -3.21 7.58 -2.49
N GLN A 534 -4.42 7.16 -2.13
CA GLN A 534 -5.61 7.39 -2.94
C GLN A 534 -6.11 8.83 -2.75
N LYS A 535 -6.08 9.62 -3.83
CA LYS A 535 -6.62 10.98 -3.88
C LYS A 535 -7.94 10.99 -4.63
N LYS A 536 -8.88 11.82 -4.17
CA LYS A 536 -10.15 12.05 -4.86
C LYS A 536 -9.85 12.70 -6.22
N ALA A 537 -10.24 12.04 -7.31
CA ALA A 537 -9.95 12.54 -8.66
C ALA A 537 -10.80 13.77 -8.98
N TYR A 538 -12.00 13.83 -8.39
CA TYR A 538 -12.94 14.91 -8.60
C TYR A 538 -13.62 15.28 -7.28
N GLU A 539 -13.38 16.51 -6.84
CA GLU A 539 -13.99 17.07 -5.63
C GLU A 539 -15.17 17.98 -5.97
N ILE A 540 -15.96 18.32 -4.95
CA ILE A 540 -17.12 19.21 -5.12
C ILE A 540 -16.72 20.60 -5.64
N ALA A 541 -15.52 21.07 -5.29
CA ALA A 541 -14.97 22.31 -5.83
C ALA A 541 -14.74 22.22 -7.35
N GLY A 542 -14.25 21.08 -7.84
CA GLY A 542 -14.10 20.81 -9.27
C GLY A 542 -15.46 20.77 -9.99
N LEU A 543 -16.46 20.11 -9.39
CA LEU A 543 -17.83 20.06 -9.92
C LEU A 543 -18.45 21.46 -10.09
N LEU A 544 -18.37 22.28 -9.05
CA LEU A 544 -18.91 23.64 -9.09
C LEU A 544 -18.15 24.53 -10.09
N GLY A 545 -16.83 24.36 -10.20
CA GLY A 545 -15.99 25.04 -11.17
C GLY A 545 -16.38 24.71 -12.62
N ASP A 546 -16.54 23.42 -12.94
CA ASP A 546 -16.89 22.98 -14.29
C ASP A 546 -18.32 23.36 -14.69
N ILE A 547 -19.30 23.17 -13.79
CA ILE A 547 -20.68 23.58 -14.05
C ILE A 547 -20.76 25.10 -14.22
N GLY A 548 -20.14 25.87 -13.31
CA GLY A 548 -20.11 27.33 -13.38
C GLY A 548 -19.44 27.84 -14.65
N GLY A 549 -18.31 27.26 -15.03
CA GLY A 549 -17.59 27.59 -16.26
C GLY A 549 -18.41 27.31 -17.51
N GLN A 550 -19.08 26.16 -17.58
CA GLN A 550 -19.95 25.80 -18.71
C GLN A 550 -21.20 26.68 -18.78
N MET A 551 -21.86 26.96 -17.65
CA MET A 551 -23.01 27.86 -17.60
C MET A 551 -22.65 29.29 -18.07
N GLY A 552 -21.47 29.78 -17.66
CA GLY A 552 -20.93 31.06 -18.11
C GLY A 552 -20.60 31.07 -19.60
N LEU A 553 -20.00 30.00 -20.13
CA LEU A 553 -19.59 29.91 -21.54
C LEU A 553 -20.77 29.81 -22.51
N PHE A 554 -21.74 28.93 -22.25
CA PHE A 554 -22.82 28.61 -23.19
C PHE A 554 -23.97 29.61 -23.18
N ILE A 555 -24.31 30.14 -22.00
CA ILE A 555 -25.52 30.95 -21.81
C ILE A 555 -25.20 32.32 -21.18
N GLY A 556 -24.02 32.47 -20.55
CA GLY A 556 -23.70 33.66 -19.76
C GLY A 556 -24.45 33.71 -18.43
N ALA A 557 -24.93 32.56 -17.96
CA ALA A 557 -25.74 32.47 -16.76
C ALA A 557 -24.86 32.24 -15.52
N SER A 558 -25.25 32.86 -14.42
CA SER A 558 -24.74 32.55 -13.08
C SER A 558 -25.88 32.05 -12.20
N ILE A 559 -25.57 31.65 -10.96
CA ILE A 559 -26.62 31.32 -9.98
C ILE A 559 -27.58 32.51 -9.74
N LEU A 560 -27.08 33.75 -9.84
CA LEU A 560 -27.90 34.96 -9.73
C LEU A 560 -28.87 35.10 -10.92
N THR A 561 -28.44 34.73 -12.12
CA THR A 561 -29.30 34.70 -13.32
C THR A 561 -30.44 33.69 -13.18
N VAL A 562 -30.19 32.56 -12.52
CA VAL A 562 -31.23 31.55 -12.24
C VAL A 562 -32.23 32.08 -11.21
N LEU A 563 -31.77 32.77 -10.17
CA LEU A 563 -32.64 33.44 -9.20
C LEU A 563 -33.50 34.53 -9.86
N GLU A 564 -32.92 35.33 -10.76
CA GLU A 564 -33.62 36.35 -11.55
C GLU A 564 -34.78 35.76 -12.38
N LEU A 565 -34.56 34.57 -12.98
CA LEU A 565 -35.62 33.84 -13.69
C LEU A 565 -36.73 33.35 -12.76
N PHE A 566 -36.38 32.88 -11.55
CA PHE A 566 -37.35 32.45 -10.56
C PHE A 566 -38.19 33.61 -10.02
N ASP A 567 -37.58 34.76 -9.76
CA ASP A 567 -38.28 35.97 -9.32
C ASP A 567 -39.29 36.43 -10.36
N TYR A 568 -38.89 36.50 -11.63
CA TYR A 568 -39.80 36.83 -12.72
C TYR A 568 -40.92 35.79 -12.89
N ALA A 569 -40.59 34.50 -12.81
CA ALA A 569 -41.59 33.43 -12.86
C ALA A 569 -42.60 33.54 -11.70
N TYR A 570 -42.11 33.85 -10.49
CA TYR A 570 -42.93 34.06 -9.30
C TYR A 570 -43.89 35.25 -9.48
N GLU A 571 -43.42 36.39 -9.97
CA GLU A 571 -44.28 37.55 -10.26
C GLU A 571 -45.38 37.22 -11.29
N VAL A 572 -45.02 36.52 -12.37
CA VAL A 572 -45.98 36.10 -13.40
C VAL A 572 -47.02 35.11 -12.85
N ILE A 573 -46.59 34.14 -12.03
CA ILE A 573 -47.47 33.15 -11.40
C ILE A 573 -48.41 33.85 -10.41
N LYS A 574 -47.88 34.73 -9.54
CA LYS A 574 -48.65 35.56 -8.59
C LYS A 574 -49.72 36.37 -9.33
N HIS A 575 -49.36 37.04 -10.42
CA HIS A 575 -50.31 37.82 -11.22
C HIS A 575 -51.39 36.93 -11.88
N LYS A 576 -51.04 35.77 -12.45
CA LYS A 576 -52.01 34.83 -13.05
C LYS A 576 -52.96 34.22 -12.01
N LEU A 577 -52.46 33.89 -10.81
CA LEU A 577 -53.27 33.37 -9.70
C LEU A 577 -54.20 34.46 -9.14
N CYS A 578 -53.72 35.69 -8.96
CA CYS A 578 -54.55 36.84 -8.57
C CYS A 578 -55.64 37.16 -9.61
N ARG A 579 -55.35 36.99 -10.91
CA ARG A 579 -56.34 37.19 -11.99
C ARG A 579 -57.39 36.08 -12.03
N ARG A 580 -57.03 34.82 -11.74
CA ARG A 580 -58.00 33.71 -11.56
C ARG A 580 -58.87 33.91 -10.31
N GLY A 581 -58.31 34.40 -9.21
CA GLY A 581 -59.06 34.76 -8.01
C GLY A 581 -60.03 35.94 -8.21
N LYS A 582 -59.66 36.91 -9.06
CA LYS A 582 -60.54 38.03 -9.47
C LYS A 582 -61.62 37.61 -10.50
N CYS A 583 -61.34 36.72 -11.46
CA CYS A 583 -62.35 36.16 -12.37
C CYS A 583 -63.43 35.33 -11.66
N GLN A 584 -63.10 34.62 -10.57
CA GLN A 584 -64.13 33.95 -9.75
C GLN A 584 -65.00 34.94 -8.95
N LYS A 585 -64.46 36.10 -8.55
CA LYS A 585 -65.24 37.16 -7.90
C LYS A 585 -66.16 37.92 -8.88
N GLU A 586 -65.75 38.10 -10.14
CA GLU A 586 -66.61 38.72 -11.17
C GLU A 586 -67.74 37.81 -11.65
N ALA A 587 -67.52 36.50 -11.75
CA ALA A 587 -68.60 35.55 -12.11
C ALA A 587 -69.72 35.46 -11.05
N LYS A 588 -69.43 35.78 -9.77
CA LYS A 588 -70.45 35.86 -8.70
C LYS A 588 -71.13 37.23 -8.57
N ARG A 589 -70.59 38.29 -9.19
CA ARG A 589 -71.14 39.67 -9.06
C ARG A 589 -72.12 40.07 -10.18
N SER A 590 -72.26 39.24 -11.23
CA SER A 590 -73.12 39.53 -12.40
C SER A 590 -74.64 39.27 -12.18
N SER A 591 -75.07 38.70 -11.05
CA SER A 591 -76.51 38.37 -10.83
C SER A 591 -77.29 39.30 -9.90
N ALA A 592 -76.69 40.36 -9.37
CA ALA A 592 -77.40 41.32 -8.53
C ALA A 592 -76.77 42.70 -8.68
N ASP A 593 -77.33 43.55 -9.55
CA ASP A 593 -78.26 44.58 -9.07
C ASP A 593 -78.83 45.39 -10.25
N LYS A 594 -80.13 45.69 -10.18
CA LYS A 594 -80.85 46.56 -11.10
C LYS A 594 -80.92 47.95 -10.48
N GLY A 595 -80.34 48.93 -11.16
CA GLY A 595 -81.03 50.20 -11.41
C GLY A 595 -80.71 51.41 -10.52
N VAL A 596 -80.84 52.56 -11.20
CA VAL A 596 -81.20 53.91 -10.73
C VAL A 596 -80.11 55.00 -10.89
N ALA A 597 -80.27 55.71 -12.01
CA ALA A 597 -80.29 57.17 -12.24
C ALA A 597 -79.07 58.08 -11.97
N LEU A 598 -78.52 58.57 -13.10
CA LEU A 598 -78.26 59.97 -13.52
C LEU A 598 -78.07 61.07 -12.45
N SER A 599 -76.92 61.77 -12.50
CA SER A 599 -76.84 63.18 -12.95
C SER A 599 -75.38 63.64 -13.11
N LEU A 600 -75.13 64.42 -14.17
CA LEU A 600 -73.95 65.27 -14.38
C LEU A 600 -74.05 66.53 -13.49
N ASP A 601 -72.91 67.09 -13.05
CA ASP A 601 -72.52 68.48 -13.34
C ASP A 601 -71.15 68.88 -12.74
N ASP A 602 -70.34 69.47 -13.63
CA ASP A 602 -69.41 70.60 -13.53
C ASP A 602 -68.24 70.72 -12.51
N VAL A 603 -67.04 70.48 -13.04
CA VAL A 603 -65.92 71.44 -13.28
C VAL A 603 -65.77 72.67 -12.36
N LYS A 604 -64.60 72.78 -11.72
CA LYS A 604 -63.66 73.94 -11.61
C LYS A 604 -62.69 73.64 -10.46
N ARG A 605 -61.40 74.00 -10.39
CA ARG A 605 -60.46 74.88 -11.11
C ARG A 605 -59.10 74.62 -10.42
N HIS A 606 -57.95 74.66 -11.09
CA HIS A 606 -56.70 75.17 -10.48
C HIS A 606 -55.59 75.47 -11.51
N ASN A 607 -55.07 76.69 -11.44
CA ASN A 607 -53.69 77.17 -11.62
C ASN A 607 -53.68 78.67 -11.17
N PRO A 608 -52.57 79.33 -10.75
CA PRO A 608 -51.14 78.99 -10.95
C PRO A 608 -50.17 79.26 -9.74
N CYS A 609 -48.85 79.11 -10.03
CA CYS A 609 -47.61 79.63 -9.39
C CYS A 609 -47.01 78.82 -8.21
N GLU A 610 -45.85 78.16 -8.38
CA GLU A 610 -44.42 78.63 -8.39
C GLU A 610 -43.76 78.07 -7.10
N SER A 611 -42.55 77.49 -7.02
CA SER A 611 -41.30 77.70 -7.73
C SER A 611 -40.41 76.44 -7.60
N LEU A 612 -39.78 76.00 -8.69
CA LEU A 612 -38.65 75.05 -8.69
C LEU A 612 -37.76 75.34 -9.90
N ARG A 613 -36.61 75.98 -9.65
CA ARG A 613 -35.42 76.15 -10.50
C ARG A 613 -34.28 76.58 -9.56
N GLY A 614 -33.03 76.15 -9.67
CA GLY A 614 -32.33 75.27 -10.59
C GLY A 614 -31.02 74.81 -9.91
N HIS A 615 -30.38 73.75 -10.40
CA HIS A 615 -29.21 73.80 -11.29
C HIS A 615 -27.86 73.61 -10.55
N PRO A 616 -26.79 73.14 -11.24
CA PRO A 616 -26.00 71.97 -10.82
C PRO A 616 -24.47 72.24 -10.81
N ALA A 617 -23.71 71.13 -10.77
CA ALA A 617 -22.33 70.93 -11.26
C ALA A 617 -21.13 71.17 -10.29
N GLY A 618 -20.40 70.07 -10.03
CA GLY A 618 -18.95 69.90 -10.25
C GLY A 618 -17.91 70.66 -9.41
N MET A 619 -17.06 69.92 -8.66
CA MET A 619 -15.61 70.13 -8.41
C MET A 619 -15.13 69.18 -7.27
N THR A 620 -14.31 68.15 -7.54
CA THR A 620 -12.83 68.04 -7.37
C THR A 620 -12.25 68.01 -5.93
N TYR A 621 -11.63 66.85 -5.61
CA TYR A 621 -10.46 66.53 -4.74
C TYR A 621 -10.27 67.17 -3.35
N ALA A 622 -10.01 66.33 -2.32
CA ALA A 622 -8.71 66.25 -1.63
C ALA A 622 -8.69 65.16 -0.52
N ALA A 623 -7.47 64.70 -0.24
CA ALA A 623 -7.07 63.53 0.53
C ALA A 623 -7.03 63.71 2.06
N ASN A 624 -6.99 62.56 2.75
CA ASN A 624 -6.38 62.24 4.05
C ASN A 624 -6.72 63.12 5.27
N ILE A 625 -7.26 62.47 6.32
CA ILE A 625 -6.73 62.48 7.70
C ILE A 625 -7.61 61.52 8.53
N LEU A 626 -7.03 60.41 8.97
CA LEU A 626 -7.50 59.56 10.08
C LEU A 626 -6.53 59.76 11.25
N PRO A 627 -7.01 59.94 12.49
CA PRO A 627 -6.22 59.66 13.67
C PRO A 627 -6.63 58.34 14.34
N HIS A 628 -5.60 57.60 14.75
CA HIS A 628 -5.54 56.39 15.57
C HIS A 628 -6.42 56.37 16.82
N HIS A 629 -6.90 55.17 17.22
CA HIS A 629 -6.68 54.49 18.52
C HIS A 629 -7.47 53.15 18.61
N PRO A 630 -7.18 52.20 19.53
CA PRO A 630 -6.29 51.06 19.29
C PRO A 630 -6.94 49.67 19.57
N ALA A 631 -6.10 48.63 19.43
CA ALA A 631 -6.40 47.20 19.37
C ALA A 631 -6.76 46.47 20.68
N ARG A 632 -7.52 45.38 20.51
CA ARG A 632 -7.48 44.07 21.22
C ARG A 632 -8.52 43.21 20.49
N GLY A 633 -8.23 42.11 19.80
CA GLY A 633 -7.32 40.98 20.02
C GLY A 633 -8.19 39.74 19.69
N THR A 634 -8.10 39.22 18.47
CA THR A 634 -7.34 38.01 18.05
C THR A 634 -8.16 36.72 18.14
N PHE A 635 -8.60 36.24 16.97
CA PHE A 635 -8.67 34.82 16.63
C PHE A 635 -8.49 34.73 15.11
N GLU A 636 -7.30 34.30 14.68
CA GLU A 636 -6.97 34.04 13.28
C GLU A 636 -6.88 32.54 13.04
N ASP A 637 -7.40 32.21 11.86
CA ASP A 637 -7.43 30.93 11.17
C ASP A 637 -6.05 30.50 10.65
N PHE A 638 -5.97 29.20 10.37
CA PHE A 638 -5.38 28.55 9.20
C PHE A 638 -4.19 29.21 8.46
N THR A 639 -3.14 28.39 8.40
CA THR A 639 -2.33 28.03 7.21
C THR A 639 -1.45 29.08 6.54
N CYS A 640 -0.13 28.81 6.56
CA CYS A 640 0.54 28.29 5.37
C CYS A 640 1.31 27.02 5.76
#